data_AF-A0A4Y7QM52-F1
#
_entry.id   AF-A0A4Y7QM52-F1
#
_cell.length_a   1.000
_cell.length_b   1.000
_cell.length_c   1.000
_cell.angle_alpha   90.00
_cell.angle_beta   90.00
_cell.angle_gamma   90.00
#
_symmetry.space_group_name_H-M   'P 1'
#
loop_
_entity.id
_entity.type
_entity.pdbx_description
1 polymer ?
#
loop_
_entity_poly.entity_id
_entity_poly.type
_entity_poly.pdbx_seq_one_letter_code
_entity_poly.pdbx_strand_id
1 'polypeptide(L)'
;MSPPPRSSSDPENNISINPLTLPEPLVSAPAPQILEDSSTRSIDHVSSELDSDPLAASHLTVTEDTPSEPKDRPPNTPEALPEPDGGSPAHVEALQERLKVLEQRFADVSTSFKQLKSDKTAADAVLRELTAVESITDSAGLGEYLRGLHQKDEISRDEIKKLNARLGGYDDRIEELRDTHRLESRSQSDQVESLRKQVGDMEAALNVAKKATTRAEDESDKRKVEVDRLNGEIEKARKLAKDEEEKGVKAIGLLKTVRQKLLKAEKERDEAVKEVSTHKEKAKLEREKEKSEKAKLESDIEVVRAEKEKDINGLKLHFDRELANMKDRLEKDFSARKGQFEIDAIAMKALYQKEIDQKSARVSALESSVRSLSNEKSNLFDQLQLRQAEVESSQSRLEELQNKMNELQFQLREADERISLLTEELNESRRELESRSFKPATSADESTRLRSALESKYEAKIAELNAKLAAADKDRSEIEVTLSRSLQQKALEVESLRMVAESSARVKEDVDNQISRLTGERDNFARELSDCQKHISDLEQQQEKFLELEAASKKQYHESVAGAELLERQITEIKAREAALRASNKALREELRKVQSSAAILERQRNPGVGYWARENPSDARLSSSSSSDLPSRVSSPRVGSPELPQAKDDEEINLEYLRNVILQFLEHKEMRPHLIKVLSIILRFTPQETRRLVAKV
;
A
#
# COMPACT_ATOMS: atom_id res chain seq x y z
N MET A 1 -32.71 56.21 -27.05
CA MET A 1 -32.55 55.64 -25.70
C MET A 1 -32.81 54.14 -25.79
N SER A 2 -31.94 53.35 -25.16
CA SER A 2 -31.59 51.95 -25.41
C SER A 2 -32.71 50.90 -25.23
N PRO A 3 -32.55 49.67 -25.77
CA PRO A 3 -33.63 48.81 -26.26
C PRO A 3 -34.06 47.67 -25.28
N PRO A 4 -35.15 46.92 -25.58
CA PRO A 4 -35.62 45.79 -24.78
C PRO A 4 -34.96 44.45 -25.22
N PRO A 5 -34.93 43.41 -24.37
CA PRO A 5 -34.48 42.09 -24.80
C PRO A 5 -35.59 41.33 -25.54
N ARG A 6 -35.16 40.67 -26.61
CA ARG A 6 -35.96 39.95 -27.60
C ARG A 6 -36.36 38.56 -27.14
N SER A 7 -37.53 38.18 -27.62
CA SER A 7 -38.05 36.82 -27.81
C SER A 7 -37.28 36.03 -28.89
N SER A 8 -37.69 34.77 -29.06
CA SER A 8 -37.27 33.71 -30.01
C SER A 8 -36.39 32.64 -29.34
N SER A 9 -36.64 31.34 -29.49
CA SER A 9 -37.60 30.60 -30.31
C SER A 9 -37.47 29.12 -29.93
N ASP A 10 -38.60 28.41 -29.89
CA ASP A 10 -38.63 26.95 -29.98
C ASP A 10 -37.84 26.47 -31.23
N PRO A 11 -37.32 25.23 -31.18
CA PRO A 11 -37.94 24.26 -32.08
C PRO A 11 -38.15 22.87 -31.47
N GLU A 12 -39.37 22.40 -31.66
CA GLU A 12 -39.73 21.11 -32.27
C GLU A 12 -38.93 19.86 -31.87
N ASN A 13 -39.60 19.08 -31.02
CA ASN A 13 -39.59 17.62 -30.96
C ASN A 13 -39.40 16.96 -32.33
N ASN A 14 -38.32 16.20 -32.49
CA ASN A 14 -38.26 15.09 -33.44
C ASN A 14 -37.44 13.94 -32.85
N ILE A 15 -38.13 13.03 -32.14
CA ILE A 15 -37.57 11.79 -31.61
C ILE A 15 -37.54 10.78 -32.75
N SER A 16 -36.38 10.66 -33.40
CA SER A 16 -36.09 9.54 -34.31
C SER A 16 -35.43 8.42 -33.50
N ILE A 17 -36.18 7.34 -33.31
CA ILE A 17 -35.75 6.09 -32.70
C ILE A 17 -34.90 5.35 -33.73
N ASN A 18 -33.59 5.26 -33.52
CA ASN A 18 -32.74 4.30 -34.21
C ASN A 18 -32.45 3.10 -33.29
N PRO A 19 -32.52 1.87 -33.81
CA PRO A 19 -32.47 0.67 -32.99
C PRO A 19 -31.03 0.31 -32.61
N LEU A 20 -30.96 -0.24 -31.40
CA LEU A 20 -29.88 -0.95 -30.75
C LEU A 20 -29.07 -1.83 -31.73
N THR A 21 -27.80 -1.49 -31.96
CA THR A 21 -26.82 -2.38 -32.59
C THR A 21 -25.94 -2.99 -31.49
N LEU A 22 -26.10 -4.30 -31.30
CA LEU A 22 -25.20 -5.14 -30.50
C LEU A 22 -23.79 -5.12 -31.09
N PRO A 23 -22.71 -5.05 -30.29
CA PRO A 23 -21.39 -5.42 -30.75
C PRO A 23 -21.13 -6.91 -30.46
N GLU A 24 -20.84 -7.66 -31.53
CA GLU A 24 -20.24 -8.99 -31.50
C GLU A 24 -18.78 -8.97 -30.99
N PRO A 25 -18.24 -10.12 -30.54
CA PRO A 25 -16.98 -10.20 -29.81
C PRO A 25 -15.79 -10.30 -30.77
N LEU A 26 -14.88 -9.32 -30.71
CA LEU A 26 -13.58 -9.39 -31.39
C LEU A 26 -12.50 -9.92 -30.44
N VAL A 27 -12.16 -11.19 -30.66
CA VAL A 27 -10.81 -11.74 -30.88
C VAL A 27 -9.66 -11.16 -30.05
N SER A 28 -9.18 -12.04 -29.16
CA SER A 28 -7.85 -12.16 -28.56
C SER A 28 -6.67 -11.63 -29.40
N ALA A 29 -5.87 -10.73 -28.82
CA ALA A 29 -4.48 -10.45 -29.17
C ALA A 29 -3.72 -9.87 -27.94
N PRO A 30 -2.38 -9.99 -27.86
CA PRO A 30 -1.67 -10.28 -26.62
C PRO A 30 -1.15 -9.04 -25.86
N ALA A 31 -0.82 -9.29 -24.59
CA ALA A 31 -0.42 -8.34 -23.56
C ALA A 31 0.85 -7.50 -23.88
N PRO A 32 0.88 -6.21 -23.48
CA PRO A 32 2.11 -5.44 -23.43
C PRO A 32 2.83 -5.64 -22.09
N GLN A 33 4.09 -6.06 -22.16
CA GLN A 33 5.04 -6.01 -21.05
C GLN A 33 5.34 -4.54 -20.71
N ILE A 34 5.23 -4.15 -19.44
CA ILE A 34 5.78 -2.89 -18.93
C ILE A 34 6.62 -3.19 -17.69
N LEU A 35 7.87 -2.76 -17.82
CA LEU A 35 8.93 -2.68 -16.83
C LEU A 35 8.53 -1.83 -15.61
N GLU A 36 8.81 -2.39 -14.43
CA GLU A 36 8.92 -1.66 -13.18
C GLU A 36 10.31 -1.03 -13.01
N ASP A 37 10.33 0.13 -12.35
CA ASP A 37 11.41 0.64 -11.49
C ASP A 37 10.66 1.49 -10.43
N SER A 38 10.92 1.45 -9.13
CA SER A 38 12.19 1.27 -8.42
C SER A 38 11.97 1.01 -6.93
N SER A 39 13.00 0.44 -6.29
CA SER A 39 13.11 -0.04 -4.91
C SER A 39 13.22 1.05 -3.84
N THR A 40 12.81 0.70 -2.60
CA THR A 40 13.40 1.21 -1.34
C THR A 40 13.67 0.07 -0.35
N ARG A 41 14.58 0.32 0.59
CA ARG A 41 15.57 -0.55 1.26
C ARG A 41 15.17 -0.97 2.69
N SER A 42 15.69 -2.11 3.21
CA SER A 42 16.34 -2.32 4.56
C SER A 42 16.43 -3.82 4.94
N ILE A 43 17.63 -4.43 5.05
CA ILE A 43 18.46 -4.75 6.26
C ILE A 43 17.88 -5.89 7.16
N ASP A 44 18.54 -7.06 7.22
CA ASP A 44 19.32 -7.55 8.40
C ASP A 44 20.00 -8.94 8.23
N HIS A 45 21.05 -9.13 9.04
CA HIS A 45 22.01 -10.23 9.26
C HIS A 45 21.50 -11.71 9.30
N VAL A 46 22.37 -12.69 8.94
CA VAL A 46 22.99 -13.73 9.82
C VAL A 46 23.97 -14.64 9.04
N SER A 47 25.06 -15.01 9.71
CA SER A 47 26.28 -15.76 9.36
C SER A 47 26.14 -17.23 8.89
N SER A 48 27.13 -17.72 8.13
CA SER A 48 27.71 -19.10 8.14
C SER A 48 28.79 -19.20 7.04
N GLU A 49 30.08 -19.10 7.36
CA GLU A 49 31.03 -20.25 7.45
C GLU A 49 31.03 -21.21 6.24
N LEU A 50 32.10 -21.18 5.42
CA LEU A 50 33.09 -22.27 5.24
C LEU A 50 34.02 -22.03 4.02
N ASP A 51 35.32 -22.16 4.29
CA ASP A 51 36.43 -22.68 3.49
C ASP A 51 36.60 -22.30 2.00
N SER A 52 37.68 -21.56 1.72
CA SER A 52 38.81 -22.09 0.92
C SER A 52 40.00 -21.12 0.87
N ASP A 53 41.18 -21.66 1.16
CA ASP A 53 42.48 -21.00 1.29
C ASP A 53 42.94 -20.19 0.06
N PRO A 54 43.65 -19.06 0.27
CA PRO A 54 44.45 -18.43 -0.77
C PRO A 54 45.89 -19.00 -0.77
N LEU A 55 46.28 -19.63 -1.87
CA LEU A 55 47.67 -19.98 -2.11
C LEU A 55 48.51 -18.72 -2.29
N ALA A 56 49.45 -18.56 -1.36
CA ALA A 56 50.53 -17.60 -1.36
C ALA A 56 51.37 -17.69 -2.65
N ALA A 57 51.42 -16.61 -3.41
CA ALA A 57 52.51 -16.35 -4.35
C ALA A 57 53.46 -15.32 -3.69
N SER A 58 54.54 -15.87 -3.17
CA SER A 58 55.69 -15.21 -2.57
C SER A 58 56.24 -14.08 -3.44
N HIS A 59 56.27 -12.92 -2.80
CA HIS A 59 57.11 -11.76 -3.08
C HIS A 59 58.59 -12.18 -3.08
N LEU A 60 59.19 -12.36 -4.26
CA LEU A 60 60.66 -12.48 -4.41
C LEU A 60 61.20 -11.14 -4.88
N THR A 61 61.56 -10.31 -3.89
CA THR A 61 62.54 -9.23 -4.03
C THR A 61 63.87 -9.86 -4.38
N VAL A 62 64.25 -9.81 -5.67
CA VAL A 62 65.64 -10.03 -6.08
C VAL A 62 66.39 -8.74 -5.80
N THR A 63 67.16 -8.79 -4.72
CA THR A 63 68.24 -7.87 -4.41
C THR A 63 69.21 -7.77 -5.57
N GLU A 64 69.55 -6.54 -5.96
CA GLU A 64 70.81 -6.22 -6.62
C GLU A 64 71.95 -6.86 -5.83
N ASP A 65 72.60 -7.85 -6.43
CA ASP A 65 73.94 -8.28 -6.03
C ASP A 65 74.78 -8.41 -7.29
N THR A 66 75.52 -7.34 -7.54
CA THR A 66 76.66 -7.25 -8.46
C THR A 66 77.64 -8.41 -8.24
N PRO A 67 77.91 -9.26 -9.26
CA PRO A 67 79.04 -10.17 -9.22
C PRO A 67 80.28 -9.42 -9.71
N SER A 68 81.18 -9.15 -8.77
CA SER A 68 82.54 -8.71 -9.00
C SER A 68 83.31 -9.71 -9.87
N GLU A 69 83.74 -9.19 -11.03
CA GLU A 69 84.92 -9.51 -11.83
C GLU A 69 86.01 -10.34 -11.09
N PRO A 70 86.32 -11.59 -11.51
CA PRO A 70 87.56 -12.25 -11.12
C PRO A 70 88.67 -11.81 -12.08
N LYS A 71 89.40 -10.76 -11.68
CA LYS A 71 90.74 -10.46 -12.17
C LYS A 71 91.71 -11.51 -11.61
N ASP A 72 92.09 -12.48 -12.44
CA ASP A 72 93.37 -13.17 -12.29
C ASP A 72 94.10 -13.18 -13.63
N ARG A 73 94.88 -12.11 -13.81
CA ARG A 73 95.89 -11.97 -14.85
C ARG A 73 97.25 -12.12 -14.15
N PRO A 74 98.02 -13.18 -14.40
CA PRO A 74 99.38 -13.26 -13.84
C PRO A 74 100.29 -12.24 -14.54
N PRO A 75 101.08 -11.44 -13.81
CA PRO A 75 102.13 -10.61 -14.36
C PRO A 75 103.41 -11.45 -14.48
N ASN A 76 103.82 -11.78 -15.71
CA ASN A 76 105.15 -12.33 -15.97
C ASN A 76 106.12 -11.18 -16.27
N THR A 77 106.90 -10.84 -15.24
CA THR A 77 108.10 -10.01 -15.32
C THR A 77 109.25 -10.85 -15.91
N PRO A 78 110.09 -10.28 -16.79
CA PRO A 78 111.21 -10.99 -17.42
C PRO A 78 112.42 -11.01 -16.49
N GLU A 79 112.86 -12.20 -16.07
CA GLU A 79 114.06 -12.34 -15.24
C GLU A 79 115.08 -13.29 -15.88
N ALA A 80 116.14 -12.64 -16.36
CA ALA A 80 117.55 -12.99 -16.44
C ALA A 80 118.01 -14.47 -16.51
N LEU A 81 118.80 -14.72 -17.56
CA LEU A 81 119.83 -15.76 -17.70
C LEU A 81 120.68 -15.95 -16.43
N PRO A 82 121.12 -17.19 -16.15
CA PRO A 82 122.54 -17.48 -16.35
C PRO A 82 122.82 -18.85 -16.99
N GLU A 83 123.71 -18.84 -17.96
CA GLU A 83 124.64 -19.93 -18.29
C GLU A 83 126.01 -19.55 -17.68
N PRO A 84 127.04 -20.42 -17.60
CA PRO A 84 127.10 -21.89 -17.56
C PRO A 84 127.96 -22.40 -16.37
N ASP A 85 127.87 -23.67 -15.96
CA ASP A 85 129.08 -24.51 -15.73
C ASP A 85 128.73 -25.96 -15.35
N GLY A 86 129.62 -26.88 -15.74
CA GLY A 86 129.87 -28.12 -15.00
C GLY A 86 128.92 -29.30 -15.26
N GLY A 87 129.30 -30.16 -16.20
CA GLY A 87 128.61 -31.40 -16.53
C GLY A 87 128.30 -32.31 -15.34
N SER A 88 127.04 -32.73 -15.25
CA SER A 88 126.61 -33.91 -14.51
C SER A 88 125.30 -34.43 -15.12
N PRO A 89 125.11 -35.76 -15.27
CA PRO A 89 123.95 -36.36 -15.94
C PRO A 89 122.58 -36.03 -15.29
N ALA A 90 122.56 -35.44 -14.09
CA ALA A 90 121.35 -35.05 -13.37
C ALA A 90 120.59 -33.85 -13.98
N HIS A 91 121.26 -32.95 -14.72
CA HIS A 91 120.59 -31.80 -15.33
C HIS A 91 119.85 -32.16 -16.64
N VAL A 92 120.33 -33.20 -17.34
CA VAL A 92 119.63 -33.79 -18.50
C VAL A 92 118.36 -34.49 -18.03
N GLU A 93 118.42 -35.20 -16.90
CA GLU A 93 117.24 -35.79 -16.25
C GLU A 93 116.22 -34.74 -15.84
N ALA A 94 116.63 -33.63 -15.20
CA ALA A 94 115.72 -32.56 -14.80
C ALA A 94 115.06 -31.85 -16.01
N LEU A 95 115.79 -31.65 -17.11
CA LEU A 95 115.23 -31.15 -18.37
C LEU A 95 114.29 -32.16 -19.03
N GLN A 96 114.64 -33.45 -19.01
CA GLN A 96 113.78 -34.53 -19.53
C GLN A 96 112.49 -34.69 -18.73
N GLU A 97 112.53 -34.55 -17.41
CA GLU A 97 111.34 -34.53 -16.55
C GLU A 97 110.47 -33.30 -16.85
N ARG A 98 111.07 -32.12 -16.99
CA ARG A 98 110.34 -30.89 -17.34
C ARG A 98 109.73 -30.97 -18.75
N LEU A 99 110.41 -31.63 -19.68
CA LEU A 99 109.94 -31.89 -21.04
C LEU A 99 108.78 -32.91 -21.04
N LYS A 100 108.86 -33.98 -20.23
CA LYS A 100 107.73 -34.90 -19.99
C LYS A 100 106.50 -34.20 -19.40
N VAL A 101 106.69 -33.31 -18.43
CA VAL A 101 105.58 -32.53 -17.85
C VAL A 101 104.97 -31.58 -18.87
N LEU A 102 105.79 -30.97 -19.73
CA LEU A 102 105.30 -30.13 -20.83
C LEU A 102 104.58 -30.96 -21.89
N GLU A 103 105.08 -32.13 -22.26
CA GLU A 103 104.43 -33.06 -23.19
C GLU A 103 103.08 -33.54 -22.63
N GLN A 104 103.02 -33.85 -21.34
CA GLN A 104 101.77 -34.23 -20.66
C GLN A 104 100.78 -33.06 -20.64
N ARG A 105 101.23 -31.84 -20.31
CA ARG A 105 100.39 -30.64 -20.40
C ARG A 105 99.94 -30.35 -21.83
N PHE A 106 100.79 -30.59 -22.84
CA PHE A 106 100.40 -30.45 -24.24
C PHE A 106 99.39 -31.51 -24.65
N ALA A 107 99.51 -32.75 -24.17
CA ALA A 107 98.53 -33.80 -24.38
C ALA A 107 97.20 -33.43 -23.74
N ASP A 108 97.20 -32.96 -22.50
CA ASP A 108 96.01 -32.53 -21.76
C ASP A 108 95.34 -31.32 -22.45
N VAL A 109 96.12 -30.31 -22.85
CA VAL A 109 95.64 -29.14 -23.61
C VAL A 109 95.13 -29.55 -24.99
N SER A 110 95.74 -30.53 -25.65
CA SER A 110 95.25 -31.05 -26.94
C SER A 110 93.94 -31.81 -26.76
N THR A 111 93.78 -32.58 -25.68
CA THR A 111 92.52 -33.26 -25.38
C THR A 111 91.41 -32.28 -25.00
N SER A 112 91.70 -31.27 -24.19
CA SER A 112 90.74 -30.24 -23.83
C SER A 112 90.38 -29.36 -25.03
N PHE A 113 91.31 -29.08 -25.94
CA PHE A 113 91.02 -28.39 -27.19
C PHE A 113 90.14 -29.21 -28.13
N LYS A 114 90.37 -30.53 -28.22
CA LYS A 114 89.50 -31.44 -29.01
C LYS A 114 88.09 -31.51 -28.41
N GLN A 115 87.98 -31.60 -27.08
CA GLN A 115 86.69 -31.54 -26.37
C GLN A 115 86.00 -30.19 -26.58
N LEU A 116 86.70 -29.07 -26.40
CA LEU A 116 86.13 -27.75 -26.63
C LEU A 116 85.68 -27.56 -28.08
N LYS A 117 86.40 -28.15 -29.04
CA LYS A 117 86.00 -28.14 -30.45
C LYS A 117 84.76 -29.01 -30.69
N SER A 118 84.67 -30.19 -30.10
CA SER A 118 83.46 -31.03 -30.20
C SER A 118 82.25 -30.37 -29.54
N ASP A 119 82.45 -29.76 -28.38
CA ASP A 119 81.41 -29.08 -27.62
C ASP A 119 80.93 -27.84 -28.36
N LYS A 120 81.86 -27.08 -28.97
CA LYS A 120 81.50 -25.99 -29.89
C LYS A 120 80.64 -26.49 -31.04
N THR A 121 81.05 -27.55 -31.73
CA THR A 121 80.26 -28.09 -32.86
C THR A 121 78.89 -28.64 -32.44
N ALA A 122 78.80 -29.20 -31.23
CA ALA A 122 77.53 -29.66 -30.68
C ALA A 122 76.62 -28.47 -30.32
N ALA A 123 77.16 -27.41 -29.73
CA ALA A 123 76.41 -26.19 -29.43
C ALA A 123 75.95 -25.48 -30.71
N ASP A 124 76.80 -25.38 -31.74
CA ASP A 124 76.43 -24.84 -33.05
C ASP A 124 75.33 -25.66 -33.73
N ALA A 125 75.30 -26.99 -33.52
CA ALA A 125 74.23 -27.85 -34.04
C ALA A 125 72.88 -27.58 -33.34
N VAL A 126 72.88 -27.45 -32.01
CA VAL A 126 71.67 -27.14 -31.23
C VAL A 126 71.12 -25.75 -31.58
N LEU A 127 72.00 -24.76 -31.77
CA LEU A 127 71.58 -23.42 -32.20
C LEU A 127 70.92 -23.43 -33.56
N ARG A 128 71.45 -24.20 -34.52
CA ARG A 128 70.88 -24.31 -35.86
C ARG A 128 69.52 -25.03 -35.88
N GLU A 129 69.26 -25.89 -34.90
CA GLU A 129 68.00 -26.63 -34.77
C GLU A 129 66.91 -25.79 -34.11
N LEU A 130 67.25 -25.01 -33.08
CA LEU A 130 66.28 -24.27 -32.26
C LEU A 130 66.12 -22.80 -32.65
N THR A 131 67.09 -22.24 -33.38
CA THR A 131 67.15 -20.82 -33.72
C THR A 131 67.53 -20.61 -35.18
N ALA A 132 67.32 -19.39 -35.68
CA ALA A 132 67.75 -19.01 -37.02
C ALA A 132 69.27 -18.69 -37.12
N VAL A 133 70.03 -18.89 -36.03
CA VAL A 133 71.45 -18.52 -35.93
C VAL A 133 72.32 -19.76 -36.15
N GLU A 134 73.32 -19.66 -37.02
CA GLU A 134 74.10 -20.83 -37.50
C GLU A 134 75.31 -21.21 -36.63
N SER A 135 75.79 -20.29 -35.77
CA SER A 135 77.03 -20.43 -34.99
C SER A 135 77.03 -19.58 -33.72
N ILE A 136 77.65 -20.08 -32.65
CA ILE A 136 77.85 -19.39 -31.36
C ILE A 136 78.68 -18.10 -31.50
N THR A 137 79.39 -17.93 -32.62
CA THR A 137 80.17 -16.72 -32.90
C THR A 137 79.30 -15.52 -33.28
N ASP A 138 78.06 -15.74 -33.71
CA ASP A 138 77.10 -14.67 -34.01
C ASP A 138 76.31 -14.28 -32.75
N SER A 139 77.01 -13.62 -31.82
CA SER A 139 76.41 -13.15 -30.57
C SER A 139 75.36 -12.05 -30.79
N ALA A 140 75.45 -11.30 -31.91
CA ALA A 140 74.49 -10.28 -32.28
C ALA A 140 73.16 -10.89 -32.73
N GLY A 141 73.19 -11.86 -33.65
CA GLY A 141 72.01 -12.58 -34.12
C GLY A 141 71.30 -13.36 -33.01
N LEU A 142 72.06 -14.00 -32.10
CA LEU A 142 71.49 -14.67 -30.93
C LEU A 142 70.80 -13.66 -29.99
N GLY A 143 71.42 -12.49 -29.78
CA GLY A 143 70.87 -11.42 -28.97
C GLY A 143 69.58 -10.84 -29.55
N GLU A 144 69.49 -10.68 -30.87
CA GLU A 144 68.27 -10.25 -31.56
C GLU A 144 67.15 -11.31 -31.48
N TYR A 145 67.49 -12.59 -31.68
CA TYR A 145 66.53 -13.69 -31.54
C TYR A 145 65.93 -13.76 -30.13
N LEU A 146 66.77 -13.70 -29.08
CA LEU A 146 66.31 -13.72 -27.69
C LEU A 146 65.44 -12.50 -27.36
N ARG A 147 65.80 -11.33 -27.89
CA ARG A 147 65.02 -10.10 -27.71
C ARG A 147 63.67 -10.19 -28.44
N GLY A 148 63.66 -10.77 -29.64
CA GLY A 148 62.43 -11.05 -30.38
C GLY A 148 61.55 -12.10 -29.68
N LEU A 149 62.15 -13.12 -29.07
CA LEU A 149 61.43 -14.11 -28.27
C LEU A 149 60.80 -13.45 -27.03
N HIS A 150 61.56 -12.58 -26.34
CA HIS A 150 61.06 -11.80 -25.21
C HIS A 150 59.89 -10.89 -25.62
N GLN A 151 60.01 -10.17 -26.73
CA GLN A 151 58.93 -9.33 -27.25
C GLN A 151 57.68 -10.16 -27.61
N LYS A 152 57.85 -11.34 -28.22
CA LYS A 152 56.73 -12.26 -28.49
C LYS A 152 56.09 -12.75 -27.21
N ASP A 153 56.89 -13.07 -26.19
CA ASP A 153 56.39 -13.50 -24.88
C ASP A 153 55.61 -12.37 -24.20
N GLU A 154 56.12 -11.13 -24.21
CA GLU A 154 55.39 -9.95 -23.72
C GLU A 154 54.06 -9.74 -24.45
N ILE A 155 54.06 -9.77 -25.80
CA ILE A 155 52.84 -9.65 -26.60
C ILE A 155 51.86 -10.78 -26.26
N SER A 156 52.34 -12.01 -26.10
CA SER A 156 51.49 -13.15 -25.75
C SER A 156 50.91 -13.04 -24.34
N ARG A 157 51.69 -12.56 -23.36
CA ARG A 157 51.21 -12.31 -21.99
C ARG A 157 50.18 -11.20 -21.97
N ASP A 158 50.39 -10.13 -22.72
CA ASP A 158 49.43 -9.04 -22.81
C ASP A 158 48.14 -9.48 -23.52
N GLU A 159 48.24 -10.35 -24.53
CA GLU A 159 47.06 -10.95 -25.17
C GLU A 159 46.32 -11.88 -24.20
N ILE A 160 47.03 -12.72 -23.44
CA ILE A 160 46.43 -13.56 -22.38
C ILE A 160 45.73 -12.68 -21.34
N LYS A 161 46.34 -11.57 -20.90
CA LYS A 161 45.71 -10.62 -19.97
C LYS A 161 44.43 -10.01 -20.56
N LYS A 162 44.45 -9.59 -21.83
CA LYS A 162 43.26 -9.06 -22.52
C LYS A 162 42.17 -10.10 -22.65
N LEU A 163 42.51 -11.34 -23.00
CA LEU A 163 41.55 -12.44 -23.10
C LEU A 163 40.96 -12.79 -21.73
N ASN A 164 41.77 -12.83 -20.68
CA ASN A 164 41.29 -13.04 -19.31
C ASN A 164 40.39 -11.89 -18.83
N ALA A 165 40.71 -10.64 -19.17
CA ALA A 165 39.84 -9.50 -18.86
C ALA A 165 38.51 -9.58 -19.62
N ARG A 166 38.52 -10.02 -20.89
CA ARG A 166 37.28 -10.29 -21.65
C ARG A 166 36.49 -11.45 -21.04
N LEU A 167 37.16 -12.52 -20.61
CA LEU A 167 36.53 -13.67 -19.96
C LEU A 167 35.85 -13.23 -18.66
N GLY A 168 36.53 -12.46 -17.81
CA GLY A 168 35.96 -11.88 -16.60
C GLY A 168 34.72 -11.03 -16.90
N GLY A 169 34.77 -10.18 -17.93
CA GLY A 169 33.59 -9.41 -18.35
C GLY A 169 32.42 -10.26 -18.87
N TYR A 170 32.68 -11.45 -19.44
CA TYR A 170 31.62 -12.41 -19.77
C TYR A 170 31.07 -13.09 -18.52
N ASP A 171 31.91 -13.43 -17.54
CA ASP A 171 31.47 -14.00 -16.27
C ASP A 171 30.60 -13.01 -15.48
N ASP A 172 31.01 -11.74 -15.40
CA ASP A 172 30.22 -10.65 -14.79
C ASP A 172 28.87 -10.51 -15.49
N ARG A 173 28.85 -10.50 -16.84
CA ARG A 173 27.60 -10.42 -17.61
C ARG A 173 26.71 -11.65 -17.44
N ILE A 174 27.29 -12.84 -17.29
CA ILE A 174 26.54 -14.07 -17.01
C ILE A 174 25.96 -14.00 -15.59
N GLU A 175 26.68 -13.45 -14.62
CA GLU A 175 26.20 -13.24 -13.26
C GLU A 175 25.05 -12.22 -13.22
N GLU A 176 25.18 -11.09 -13.91
CA GLU A 176 24.09 -10.13 -14.11
C GLU A 176 22.86 -10.78 -14.75
N LEU A 177 23.05 -11.61 -15.80
CA LEU A 177 21.95 -12.35 -16.43
C LEU A 177 21.31 -13.36 -15.47
N ARG A 178 22.08 -14.02 -14.61
CA ARG A 178 21.53 -14.93 -13.60
C ARG A 178 20.74 -14.18 -12.54
N ASP A 179 21.21 -13.01 -12.12
CA ASP A 179 20.52 -12.20 -11.12
C ASP A 179 19.26 -11.54 -11.67
N THR A 180 19.27 -11.08 -12.93
CA THR A 180 18.03 -10.62 -13.59
C THR A 180 17.02 -11.76 -13.69
N HIS A 181 17.44 -12.97 -14.07
CA HIS A 181 16.54 -14.12 -14.14
C HIS A 181 16.02 -14.56 -12.75
N ARG A 182 16.82 -14.45 -11.69
CA ARG A 182 16.38 -14.68 -10.30
C ARG A 182 15.35 -13.66 -9.86
N LEU A 183 15.59 -12.38 -10.11
CA LEU A 183 14.66 -11.30 -9.78
C LEU A 183 13.36 -11.41 -10.57
N GLU A 184 13.45 -11.72 -11.87
CA GLU A 184 12.29 -11.97 -12.72
C GLU A 184 11.50 -13.18 -12.24
N SER A 185 12.15 -14.30 -11.94
CA SER A 185 11.48 -15.50 -11.44
C SER A 185 10.80 -15.26 -10.09
N ARG A 186 11.41 -14.46 -9.20
CA ARG A 186 10.82 -14.04 -7.94
C ARG A 186 9.62 -13.11 -8.17
N SER A 187 9.75 -12.11 -9.02
CA SER A 187 8.66 -11.19 -9.38
C SER A 187 7.46 -11.93 -9.99
N GLN A 188 7.71 -12.87 -10.91
CA GLN A 188 6.68 -13.73 -11.47
C GLN A 188 6.01 -14.61 -10.40
N SER A 189 6.79 -15.14 -9.45
CA SER A 189 6.26 -15.93 -8.34
C SER A 189 5.37 -15.09 -7.42
N ASP A 190 5.80 -13.87 -7.07
CA ASP A 190 5.06 -12.92 -6.24
C ASP A 190 3.76 -12.47 -6.95
N GLN A 191 3.81 -12.26 -8.27
CA GLN A 191 2.63 -11.95 -9.08
C GLN A 191 1.64 -13.13 -9.11
N VAL A 192 2.13 -14.36 -9.25
CA VAL A 192 1.29 -15.57 -9.20
C VAL A 192 0.66 -15.74 -7.81
N GLU A 193 1.39 -15.47 -6.74
CA GLU A 193 0.85 -15.52 -5.38
C GLU A 193 -0.21 -14.44 -5.13
N SER A 194 0.03 -13.21 -5.61
CA SER A 194 -0.96 -12.12 -5.57
C SER A 194 -2.23 -12.46 -6.34
N LEU A 195 -2.12 -13.00 -7.56
CA LEU A 195 -3.26 -13.44 -8.36
C LEU A 195 -4.03 -14.58 -7.67
N ARG A 196 -3.33 -15.56 -7.07
CA ARG A 196 -3.96 -16.63 -6.28
C ARG A 196 -4.71 -16.07 -5.07
N LYS A 197 -4.15 -15.07 -4.39
CA LYS A 197 -4.82 -14.39 -3.27
C LYS A 197 -6.08 -13.65 -3.74
N GLN A 198 -6.00 -12.91 -4.84
CA GLN A 198 -7.16 -12.23 -5.43
C GLN A 198 -8.26 -13.21 -5.84
N VAL A 199 -7.89 -14.35 -6.45
CA VAL A 199 -8.83 -15.42 -6.77
C VAL A 199 -9.48 -15.99 -5.50
N GLY A 200 -8.69 -16.24 -4.44
CA GLY A 200 -9.22 -16.69 -3.14
C GLY A 200 -10.18 -15.69 -2.49
N ASP A 201 -9.85 -14.39 -2.53
CA ASP A 201 -10.69 -13.32 -1.99
C ASP A 201 -12.00 -13.18 -2.81
N MET A 202 -11.91 -13.27 -4.14
CA MET A 202 -13.09 -13.28 -5.02
C MET A 202 -13.96 -14.52 -4.81
N GLU A 203 -13.36 -15.71 -4.64
CA GLU A 203 -14.08 -16.94 -4.32
C GLU A 203 -14.77 -16.85 -2.95
N ALA A 204 -14.11 -16.26 -1.95
CA ALA A 204 -14.71 -16.00 -0.64
C ALA A 204 -15.89 -15.03 -0.75
N ALA A 205 -15.74 -13.92 -1.48
CA ALA A 205 -16.81 -12.95 -1.72
C ALA A 205 -17.99 -13.58 -2.49
N LEU A 206 -17.71 -14.42 -3.50
CA LEU A 206 -18.70 -15.14 -4.27
C LEU A 206 -19.45 -16.16 -3.39
N ASN A 207 -18.76 -16.87 -2.50
CA ASN A 207 -19.39 -17.77 -1.54
C ASN A 207 -20.27 -17.03 -0.52
N VAL A 208 -19.86 -15.83 -0.08
CA VAL A 208 -20.69 -14.96 0.77
C VAL A 208 -21.93 -14.50 0.00
N ALA A 209 -21.77 -14.05 -1.25
CA ALA A 209 -22.86 -13.65 -2.12
C ALA A 209 -23.85 -14.80 -2.36
N LYS A 210 -23.36 -16.00 -2.69
CA LYS A 210 -24.19 -17.22 -2.82
C LYS A 210 -24.99 -17.50 -1.55
N LYS A 211 -24.35 -17.47 -0.37
CA LYS A 211 -25.03 -17.67 0.93
C LYS A 211 -26.08 -16.59 1.20
N ALA A 212 -25.83 -15.35 0.79
CA ALA A 212 -26.80 -14.26 0.91
C ALA A 212 -27.99 -14.48 -0.04
N THR A 213 -27.75 -14.92 -1.28
CA THR A 213 -28.80 -15.27 -2.25
C THR A 213 -29.67 -16.41 -1.73
N THR A 214 -29.08 -17.52 -1.24
CA THR A 214 -29.86 -18.64 -0.69
C THR A 214 -30.70 -18.21 0.53
N ARG A 215 -30.15 -17.35 1.40
CA ARG A 215 -30.93 -16.78 2.52
C ARG A 215 -32.08 -15.90 2.05
N ALA A 216 -31.86 -15.08 1.02
CA ALA A 216 -32.90 -14.25 0.44
C ALA A 216 -33.99 -15.08 -0.25
N GLU A 217 -33.63 -16.19 -0.91
CA GLU A 217 -34.56 -17.17 -1.47
C GLU A 217 -35.39 -17.84 -0.36
N ASP A 218 -34.74 -18.33 0.72
CA ASP A 218 -35.42 -18.93 1.87
C ASP A 218 -36.39 -17.94 2.55
N GLU A 219 -36.00 -16.67 2.69
CA GLU A 219 -36.87 -15.62 3.23
C GLU A 219 -38.03 -15.30 2.29
N SER A 220 -37.78 -15.26 0.99
CA SER A 220 -38.81 -15.06 -0.04
C SER A 220 -39.85 -16.18 0.01
N ASP A 221 -39.41 -17.43 0.13
CA ASP A 221 -40.31 -18.57 0.21
C ASP A 221 -41.11 -18.59 1.53
N LYS A 222 -40.49 -18.21 2.66
CA LYS A 222 -41.24 -17.99 3.92
C LYS A 222 -42.30 -16.90 3.78
N ARG A 223 -41.97 -15.78 3.13
CA ARG A 223 -42.92 -14.69 2.86
C ARG A 223 -44.06 -15.14 1.95
N LYS A 224 -43.77 -15.94 0.91
CA LYS A 224 -44.81 -16.52 0.04
C LYS A 224 -45.78 -17.40 0.83
N VAL A 225 -45.27 -18.31 1.67
CA VAL A 225 -46.11 -19.17 2.52
C VAL A 225 -46.99 -18.34 3.46
N GLU A 226 -46.44 -17.27 4.05
CA GLU A 226 -47.22 -16.37 4.91
C GLU A 226 -48.28 -15.58 4.14
N VAL A 227 -47.97 -15.11 2.92
CA VAL A 227 -48.95 -14.46 2.03
C VAL A 227 -50.06 -15.44 1.65
N ASP A 228 -49.74 -16.69 1.32
CA ASP A 228 -50.75 -17.71 1.00
C ASP A 228 -51.64 -18.03 2.22
N ARG A 229 -51.06 -18.08 3.43
CA ARG A 229 -51.80 -18.23 4.68
C ARG A 229 -52.78 -17.07 4.89
N LEU A 230 -52.32 -15.83 4.76
CA LEU A 230 -53.15 -14.63 4.90
C LEU A 230 -54.25 -14.56 3.83
N ASN A 231 -53.96 -14.94 2.59
CA ASN A 231 -54.95 -15.04 1.52
C ASN A 231 -56.04 -16.06 1.88
N GLY A 232 -55.67 -17.22 2.42
CA GLY A 232 -56.62 -18.22 2.91
C GLY A 232 -57.49 -17.72 4.07
N GLU A 233 -56.95 -16.90 4.96
CA GLU A 233 -57.71 -16.27 6.05
C GLU A 233 -58.66 -15.18 5.54
N ILE A 234 -58.23 -14.38 4.57
CA ILE A 234 -59.09 -13.39 3.88
C ILE A 234 -60.24 -14.09 3.17
N GLU A 235 -60.00 -15.21 2.48
CA GLU A 235 -61.06 -15.99 1.85
C GLU A 235 -62.06 -16.57 2.85
N LYS A 236 -61.58 -17.06 4.00
CA LYS A 236 -62.46 -17.54 5.09
C LYS A 236 -63.29 -16.40 5.67
N ALA A 237 -62.68 -15.25 5.94
CA ALA A 237 -63.38 -14.06 6.43
C ALA A 237 -64.43 -13.56 5.42
N ARG A 238 -64.12 -13.59 4.12
CA ARG A 238 -65.08 -13.28 3.05
C ARG A 238 -66.26 -14.25 3.01
N LYS A 239 -66.04 -15.55 3.24
CA LYS A 239 -67.12 -16.54 3.34
C LYS A 239 -68.00 -16.29 4.56
N LEU A 240 -67.40 -16.05 5.73
CA LEU A 240 -68.13 -15.72 6.95
C LEU A 240 -68.95 -14.43 6.81
N ALA A 241 -68.40 -13.40 6.18
CA ALA A 241 -69.11 -12.15 5.89
C ALA A 241 -70.32 -12.40 4.98
N LYS A 242 -70.18 -13.22 3.93
CA LYS A 242 -71.31 -13.63 3.07
C LYS A 242 -72.38 -14.41 3.84
N ASP A 243 -71.98 -15.34 4.70
CA ASP A 243 -72.92 -16.12 5.52
C ASP A 243 -73.66 -15.22 6.54
N GLU A 244 -73.00 -14.20 7.08
CA GLU A 244 -73.61 -13.18 7.94
C GLU A 244 -74.55 -12.24 7.17
N GLU A 245 -74.19 -11.85 5.95
CA GLU A 245 -75.08 -11.10 5.06
C GLU A 245 -76.35 -11.90 4.73
N GLU A 246 -76.23 -13.19 4.43
CA GLU A 246 -77.39 -14.07 4.20
C GLU A 246 -78.27 -14.23 5.45
N LYS A 247 -77.68 -14.29 6.65
CA LYS A 247 -78.41 -14.27 7.92
C LYS A 247 -79.09 -12.91 8.17
N GLY A 248 -78.43 -11.81 7.84
CA GLY A 248 -78.96 -10.45 7.91
C GLY A 248 -80.18 -10.26 7.00
N VAL A 249 -80.10 -10.75 5.76
CA VAL A 249 -81.23 -10.75 4.81
C VAL A 249 -82.41 -11.59 5.33
N LYS A 250 -82.14 -12.76 5.95
CA LYS A 250 -83.19 -13.60 6.60
C LYS A 250 -83.81 -12.93 7.83
N ALA A 251 -83.02 -12.26 8.67
CA ALA A 251 -83.50 -11.52 9.84
C ALA A 251 -84.32 -10.27 9.45
N ILE A 252 -83.93 -9.57 8.40
CA ILE A 252 -84.69 -8.46 7.81
C ILE A 252 -86.03 -8.96 7.25
N GLY A 253 -86.09 -10.17 6.69
CA GLY A 253 -87.34 -10.85 6.29
C GLY A 253 -88.28 -11.18 7.48
N LEU A 254 -87.74 -11.61 8.61
CA LEU A 254 -88.49 -11.87 9.85
C LEU A 254 -88.99 -10.58 10.53
N LEU A 255 -88.18 -9.52 10.52
CA LEU A 255 -88.58 -8.20 11.03
C LEU A 255 -89.67 -7.55 10.17
N LYS A 256 -89.67 -7.80 8.84
CA LYS A 256 -90.73 -7.34 7.93
C LYS A 256 -92.07 -8.06 8.20
N THR A 257 -92.05 -9.33 8.61
CA THR A 257 -93.24 -10.12 8.96
C THR A 257 -93.77 -9.86 10.38
N VAL A 258 -92.91 -9.48 11.33
CA VAL A 258 -93.32 -9.04 12.69
C VAL A 258 -93.87 -7.60 12.68
N ARG A 259 -93.29 -6.71 11.85
CA ARG A 259 -93.81 -5.34 11.63
C ARG A 259 -95.22 -5.33 11.01
N GLN A 260 -95.57 -6.35 10.23
CA GLN A 260 -96.91 -6.51 9.66
C GLN A 260 -97.96 -7.05 10.67
N LYS A 261 -97.53 -7.57 11.84
CA LYS A 261 -98.41 -8.07 12.92
C LYS A 261 -98.59 -7.09 14.09
N LEU A 262 -97.71 -6.09 14.23
CA LEU A 262 -97.83 -5.04 15.26
C LEU A 262 -98.70 -3.83 14.85
N LEU A 263 -98.95 -3.64 13.55
CA LEU A 263 -99.83 -2.58 13.02
C LEU A 263 -101.35 -2.80 13.26
N LYS A 264 -101.75 -3.78 14.10
CA LYS A 264 -103.16 -4.13 14.37
C LYS A 264 -103.61 -4.01 15.85
N ALA A 265 -102.75 -3.60 16.79
CA ALA A 265 -103.12 -3.50 18.23
C ALA A 265 -103.01 -2.08 18.84
N GLU A 266 -102.69 -1.05 18.03
CA GLU A 266 -102.51 0.34 18.50
C GLU A 266 -103.76 1.23 18.33
N LYS A 267 -104.98 0.65 18.35
CA LYS A 267 -106.24 1.40 18.15
C LYS A 267 -107.18 1.51 19.35
N GLU A 268 -106.74 1.21 20.58
CA GLU A 268 -107.54 1.38 21.80
C GLU A 268 -106.83 2.29 22.83
N ARG A 269 -106.74 3.59 22.50
CA ARG A 269 -106.01 4.62 23.26
C ARG A 269 -106.84 5.87 23.63
N ASP A 270 -108.17 5.88 23.62
CA ASP A 270 -108.92 7.17 23.61
C ASP A 270 -109.87 7.51 24.78
N GLU A 271 -109.57 7.15 26.05
CA GLU A 271 -110.43 7.59 27.20
C GLU A 271 -109.74 8.20 28.45
N ALA A 272 -108.52 8.73 28.37
CA ALA A 272 -107.91 9.48 29.49
C ALA A 272 -107.37 10.88 29.11
N VAL A 273 -107.98 11.53 28.10
CA VAL A 273 -107.59 12.87 27.62
C VAL A 273 -108.25 14.02 28.42
N LYS A 274 -109.02 13.74 29.48
CA LYS A 274 -109.78 14.77 30.21
C LYS A 274 -109.16 15.30 31.52
N GLU A 275 -107.99 14.82 31.95
CA GLU A 275 -107.27 15.36 33.12
C GLU A 275 -106.13 16.35 32.76
N VAL A 276 -106.09 16.81 31.50
CA VAL A 276 -105.01 17.66 30.95
C VAL A 276 -105.22 19.18 31.18
N SER A 277 -106.38 19.61 31.69
CA SER A 277 -106.69 21.05 31.79
C SER A 277 -106.15 21.74 33.06
N THR A 278 -105.83 21.03 34.14
CA THR A 278 -105.34 21.62 35.41
C THR A 278 -103.81 21.54 35.57
N HIS A 279 -103.13 20.67 34.82
CA HIS A 279 -101.66 20.67 34.69
C HIS A 279 -101.12 21.78 33.76
N LYS A 280 -101.99 22.45 33.01
CA LYS A 280 -101.62 23.43 31.97
C LYS A 280 -101.06 24.76 32.52
N GLU A 281 -101.34 25.09 33.78
CA GLU A 281 -100.80 26.31 34.44
C GLU A 281 -99.52 26.05 35.26
N LYS A 282 -99.38 24.90 35.95
CA LYS A 282 -98.11 24.50 36.59
C LYS A 282 -97.02 24.15 35.57
N ALA A 283 -97.41 23.54 34.44
CA ALA A 283 -96.50 23.26 33.33
C ALA A 283 -96.13 24.50 32.49
N LYS A 284 -96.66 25.70 32.77
CA LYS A 284 -96.16 26.96 32.19
C LYS A 284 -94.98 27.51 33.00
N LEU A 285 -95.05 27.46 34.33
CA LEU A 285 -93.96 27.89 35.22
C LEU A 285 -92.76 26.93 35.20
N GLU A 286 -93.01 25.62 35.12
CA GLU A 286 -91.95 24.63 34.89
C GLU A 286 -91.35 24.75 33.48
N ARG A 287 -92.16 25.08 32.45
CA ARG A 287 -91.64 25.37 31.10
C ARG A 287 -90.76 26.61 31.04
N GLU A 288 -91.02 27.64 31.84
CA GLU A 288 -90.16 28.83 31.90
C GLU A 288 -88.84 28.56 32.62
N LYS A 289 -88.86 27.76 33.72
CA LYS A 289 -87.64 27.31 34.38
C LYS A 289 -86.83 26.36 33.51
N GLU A 290 -87.47 25.38 32.88
CA GLU A 290 -86.82 24.48 31.90
C GLU A 290 -86.29 25.25 30.68
N LYS A 291 -86.96 26.31 30.21
CA LYS A 291 -86.42 27.17 29.14
C LYS A 291 -85.18 27.92 29.60
N SER A 292 -85.16 28.41 30.84
CA SER A 292 -84.00 29.09 31.40
C SER A 292 -82.81 28.14 31.63
N GLU A 293 -83.08 26.89 32.03
CA GLU A 293 -82.06 25.85 32.19
C GLU A 293 -81.60 25.29 30.85
N LYS A 294 -82.49 25.11 29.87
CA LYS A 294 -82.12 24.77 28.48
C LYS A 294 -81.26 25.86 27.85
N ALA A 295 -81.59 27.13 28.05
CA ALA A 295 -80.77 28.23 27.55
C ALA A 295 -79.38 28.27 28.21
N LYS A 296 -79.27 27.95 29.50
CA LYS A 296 -77.97 27.81 30.19
C LYS A 296 -77.18 26.61 29.70
N LEU A 297 -77.81 25.44 29.56
CA LEU A 297 -77.16 24.25 29.03
C LEU A 297 -76.76 24.42 27.55
N GLU A 298 -77.56 25.11 26.75
CA GLU A 298 -77.22 25.47 25.37
C GLU A 298 -76.00 26.41 25.35
N SER A 299 -75.96 27.42 26.22
CA SER A 299 -74.78 28.29 26.40
C SER A 299 -73.54 27.52 26.84
N ASP A 300 -73.66 26.60 27.80
CA ASP A 300 -72.53 25.78 28.27
C ASP A 300 -72.05 24.79 27.18
N ILE A 301 -72.98 24.22 26.40
CA ILE A 301 -72.64 23.37 25.25
C ILE A 301 -71.93 24.20 24.16
N GLU A 302 -72.36 25.44 23.92
CA GLU A 302 -71.68 26.35 22.98
C GLU A 302 -70.27 26.71 23.46
N VAL A 303 -70.08 26.99 24.75
CA VAL A 303 -68.75 27.26 25.33
C VAL A 303 -67.85 26.03 25.19
N VAL A 304 -68.32 24.84 25.57
CA VAL A 304 -67.54 23.59 25.44
C VAL A 304 -67.25 23.25 23.97
N ARG A 305 -68.18 23.54 23.04
CA ARG A 305 -67.92 23.39 21.60
C ARG A 305 -66.87 24.37 21.11
N ALA A 306 -66.94 25.62 21.52
CA ALA A 306 -65.96 26.65 21.17
C ALA A 306 -64.57 26.32 21.73
N GLU A 307 -64.48 25.82 22.96
CA GLU A 307 -63.23 25.35 23.57
C GLU A 307 -62.67 24.14 22.82
N LYS A 308 -63.49 23.12 22.53
CA LYS A 308 -63.06 21.96 21.73
C LYS A 308 -62.62 22.35 20.33
N GLU A 309 -63.32 23.29 19.69
CA GLU A 309 -62.95 23.79 18.36
C GLU A 309 -61.62 24.55 18.41
N LYS A 310 -61.40 25.36 19.47
CA LYS A 310 -60.13 26.03 19.73
C LYS A 310 -58.97 25.03 19.94
N ASP A 311 -59.20 23.97 20.71
CA ASP A 311 -58.19 22.92 20.94
C ASP A 311 -57.89 22.12 19.66
N ILE A 312 -58.92 21.77 18.89
CA ILE A 312 -58.76 21.10 17.59
C ILE A 312 -57.98 21.99 16.62
N ASN A 313 -58.29 23.29 16.56
CA ASN A 313 -57.57 24.24 15.71
C ASN A 313 -56.13 24.45 16.21
N GLY A 314 -55.89 24.45 17.52
CA GLY A 314 -54.56 24.47 18.11
C GLY A 314 -53.72 23.24 17.73
N LEU A 315 -54.30 22.04 17.81
CA LEU A 315 -53.65 20.79 17.39
C LEU A 315 -53.35 20.78 15.90
N LYS A 316 -54.31 21.21 15.06
CA LYS A 316 -54.10 21.32 13.61
C LYS A 316 -52.94 22.27 13.29
N LEU A 317 -52.92 23.46 13.87
CA LEU A 317 -51.82 24.42 13.70
C LEU A 317 -50.47 23.87 14.19
N HIS A 318 -50.48 23.07 15.26
CA HIS A 318 -49.26 22.41 15.74
C HIS A 318 -48.74 21.38 14.73
N PHE A 319 -49.60 20.48 14.24
CA PHE A 319 -49.23 19.50 13.23
C PHE A 319 -48.81 20.15 11.90
N ASP A 320 -49.50 21.21 11.47
CA ASP A 320 -49.13 21.95 10.26
C ASP A 320 -47.73 22.57 10.39
N ARG A 321 -47.39 23.12 11.57
CA ARG A 321 -46.04 23.62 11.86
C ARG A 321 -44.99 22.52 11.90
N GLU A 322 -45.29 21.38 12.52
CA GLU A 322 -44.37 20.23 12.54
C GLU A 322 -44.13 19.66 11.15
N LEU A 323 -45.18 19.54 10.34
CA LEU A 323 -45.08 19.10 8.94
C LEU A 323 -44.28 20.10 8.10
N ALA A 324 -44.48 21.41 8.29
CA ALA A 324 -43.67 22.44 7.64
C ALA A 324 -42.20 22.33 8.05
N ASN A 325 -41.91 22.24 9.36
CA ASN A 325 -40.54 22.09 9.86
C ASN A 325 -39.86 20.81 9.36
N MET A 326 -40.58 19.69 9.25
CA MET A 326 -40.04 18.45 8.71
C MET A 326 -39.77 18.55 7.21
N LYS A 327 -40.65 19.20 6.44
CA LYS A 327 -40.42 19.49 5.02
C LYS A 327 -39.19 20.37 4.83
N ASP A 328 -39.07 21.46 5.60
CA ASP A 328 -37.92 22.36 5.54
C ASP A 328 -36.61 21.66 5.90
N ARG A 329 -36.62 20.74 6.87
CA ARG A 329 -35.45 19.91 7.21
C ARG A 329 -35.07 18.98 6.06
N LEU A 330 -36.03 18.25 5.50
CA LEU A 330 -35.77 17.36 4.37
C LEU A 330 -35.29 18.11 3.13
N GLU A 331 -35.82 19.31 2.86
CA GLU A 331 -35.38 20.16 1.76
C GLU A 331 -33.97 20.70 1.97
N LYS A 332 -33.61 21.09 3.19
CA LYS A 332 -32.24 21.46 3.57
C LYS A 332 -31.28 20.29 3.45
N ASP A 333 -31.63 19.11 3.98
CA ASP A 333 -30.80 17.91 3.91
C ASP A 333 -30.61 17.44 2.45
N PHE A 334 -31.66 17.53 1.64
CA PHE A 334 -31.59 17.24 0.21
C PHE A 334 -30.66 18.21 -0.52
N SER A 335 -30.78 19.51 -0.25
CA SER A 335 -29.92 20.55 -0.83
C SER A 335 -28.46 20.39 -0.39
N ALA A 336 -28.21 20.05 0.87
CA ALA A 336 -26.88 19.79 1.40
C ALA A 336 -26.24 18.55 0.76
N ARG A 337 -26.98 17.45 0.63
CA ARG A 337 -26.49 16.24 -0.06
C ARG A 337 -26.21 16.51 -1.53
N LYS A 338 -27.06 17.27 -2.22
CA LYS A 338 -26.82 17.65 -3.60
C LYS A 338 -25.53 18.47 -3.73
N GLY A 339 -25.33 19.46 -2.86
CA GLY A 339 -24.08 20.24 -2.81
C GLY A 339 -22.87 19.36 -2.53
N GLN A 340 -22.98 18.39 -1.62
CA GLN A 340 -21.90 17.44 -1.34
C GLN A 340 -21.56 16.59 -2.58
N PHE A 341 -22.55 16.03 -3.28
CA PHE A 341 -22.31 15.26 -4.50
C PHE A 341 -21.69 16.10 -5.61
N GLU A 342 -22.07 17.38 -5.73
CA GLU A 342 -21.46 18.30 -6.68
C GLU A 342 -19.98 18.57 -6.33
N ILE A 343 -19.66 18.77 -5.04
CA ILE A 343 -18.27 18.93 -4.57
C ILE A 343 -17.47 17.65 -4.81
N ASP A 344 -17.99 16.49 -4.46
CA ASP A 344 -17.32 15.20 -4.65
C ASP A 344 -17.08 14.92 -6.13
N ALA A 345 -18.04 15.24 -7.01
CA ALA A 345 -17.88 15.12 -8.46
C ALA A 345 -16.79 16.07 -8.99
N ILE A 346 -16.72 17.31 -8.49
CA ILE A 346 -15.66 18.27 -8.85
C ILE A 346 -14.30 17.77 -8.34
N ALA A 347 -14.22 17.27 -7.12
CA ALA A 347 -13.00 16.74 -6.53
C ALA A 347 -12.48 15.52 -7.32
N MET A 348 -13.36 14.58 -7.65
CA MET A 348 -13.02 13.43 -8.49
C MET A 348 -12.56 13.85 -9.90
N LYS A 349 -13.25 14.82 -10.52
CA LYS A 349 -12.84 15.37 -11.82
C LYS A 349 -11.46 16.03 -11.74
N ALA A 350 -11.16 16.76 -10.66
CA ALA A 350 -9.86 17.39 -10.45
C ALA A 350 -8.75 16.35 -10.23
N LEU A 351 -9.01 15.27 -9.50
CA LEU A 351 -8.07 14.16 -9.33
C LEU A 351 -7.77 13.45 -10.65
N TYR A 352 -8.79 13.12 -11.44
CA TYR A 352 -8.59 12.53 -12.76
C TYR A 352 -7.86 13.46 -13.72
N GLN A 353 -8.16 14.76 -13.69
CA GLN A 353 -7.42 15.73 -14.50
C GLN A 353 -5.93 15.77 -14.11
N LYS A 354 -5.62 15.78 -12.80
CA LYS A 354 -4.25 15.73 -12.30
C LYS A 354 -3.54 14.44 -12.74
N GLU A 355 -4.21 13.29 -12.71
CA GLU A 355 -3.63 12.02 -13.16
C GLU A 355 -3.39 12.01 -14.68
N ILE A 356 -4.30 12.59 -15.47
CA ILE A 356 -4.12 12.77 -16.92
C ILE A 356 -2.93 13.68 -17.20
N ASP A 357 -2.79 14.79 -16.49
CA ASP A 357 -1.67 15.72 -16.67
C ASP A 357 -0.34 15.06 -16.30
N GLN A 358 -0.31 14.28 -15.21
CA GLN A 358 0.86 13.48 -14.80
C GLN A 358 1.24 12.43 -15.84
N LYS A 359 0.27 11.66 -16.35
CA LYS A 359 0.50 10.66 -17.41
C LYS A 359 0.96 11.35 -18.70
N SER A 360 0.39 12.49 -19.06
CA SER A 360 0.78 13.27 -20.24
C SER A 360 2.20 13.80 -20.13
N ALA A 361 2.61 14.26 -18.94
CA ALA A 361 3.98 14.68 -18.66
C ALA A 361 4.96 13.50 -18.75
N ARG A 362 4.60 12.33 -18.21
CA ARG A 362 5.41 11.10 -18.30
C ARG A 362 5.57 10.62 -19.75
N VAL A 363 4.49 10.64 -20.54
CA VAL A 363 4.52 10.32 -21.97
C VAL A 363 5.46 11.29 -22.70
N SER A 364 5.35 12.59 -22.47
CA SER A 364 6.22 13.60 -23.10
C SER A 364 7.70 13.40 -22.74
N ALA A 365 8.00 13.03 -21.49
CA ALA A 365 9.36 12.74 -21.05
C ALA A 365 9.94 11.47 -21.73
N LEU A 366 9.13 10.40 -21.83
CA LEU A 366 9.51 9.17 -22.51
C LEU A 366 9.71 9.41 -24.02
N GLU A 367 8.84 10.18 -24.68
CA GLU A 367 9.02 10.58 -26.08
C GLU A 367 10.32 11.36 -26.30
N SER A 368 10.65 12.27 -25.39
CA SER A 368 11.92 13.02 -25.39
C SER A 368 13.13 12.09 -25.30
N SER A 369 13.11 11.11 -24.38
CA SER A 369 14.18 10.13 -24.22
C SER A 369 14.33 9.25 -25.46
N VAL A 370 13.23 8.75 -26.03
CA VAL A 370 13.25 7.94 -27.26
C VAL A 370 13.81 8.75 -28.43
N ARG A 371 13.45 10.04 -28.56
CA ARG A 371 14.04 10.92 -29.58
C ARG A 371 15.54 11.11 -29.36
N SER A 372 16.00 11.31 -28.13
CA SER A 372 17.44 11.41 -27.80
C SER A 372 18.19 10.14 -28.19
N LEU A 373 17.71 8.97 -27.75
CA LEU A 373 18.32 7.68 -28.07
C LEU A 373 18.32 7.40 -29.58
N SER A 374 17.25 7.79 -30.30
CA SER A 374 17.20 7.69 -31.76
C SER A 374 18.26 8.59 -32.43
N ASN A 375 18.47 9.80 -31.92
CA ASN A 375 19.50 10.71 -32.41
C ASN A 375 20.91 10.19 -32.10
N GLU A 376 21.13 9.67 -30.88
CA GLU A 376 22.40 9.04 -30.49
C GLU A 376 22.70 7.81 -31.35
N LYS A 377 21.71 6.96 -31.61
CA LYS A 377 21.83 5.82 -32.54
C LYS A 377 22.22 6.28 -33.94
N SER A 378 21.58 7.33 -34.47
CA SER A 378 21.93 7.89 -35.77
C SER A 378 23.37 8.41 -35.78
N ASN A 379 23.78 9.16 -34.76
CA ASN A 379 25.13 9.69 -34.64
C ASN A 379 26.19 8.57 -34.55
N LEU A 380 25.91 7.50 -33.79
CA LEU A 380 26.80 6.33 -33.70
C LEU A 380 26.88 5.58 -35.03
N PHE A 381 25.77 5.48 -35.76
CA PHE A 381 25.75 4.89 -37.10
C PHE A 381 26.59 5.70 -38.08
N ASP A 382 26.47 7.04 -38.07
CA ASP A 382 27.29 7.93 -38.90
C ASP A 382 28.78 7.83 -38.54
N GLN A 383 29.12 7.76 -37.25
CA GLN A 383 30.50 7.54 -36.80
C GLN A 383 31.05 6.19 -37.26
N LEU A 384 30.24 5.13 -37.17
CA LEU A 384 30.64 3.80 -37.63
C LEU A 384 30.87 3.81 -39.15
N GLN A 385 30.01 4.48 -39.91
CA GLN A 385 30.17 4.64 -41.35
C GLN A 385 31.45 5.43 -41.72
N LEU A 386 31.76 6.50 -40.98
CA LEU A 386 33.01 7.25 -41.14
C LEU A 386 34.23 6.39 -40.83
N ARG A 387 34.22 5.62 -39.73
CA ARG A 387 35.31 4.71 -39.37
C ARG A 387 35.49 3.59 -40.39
N GLN A 388 34.38 3.06 -40.92
CA GLN A 388 34.42 2.09 -42.00
C GLN A 388 35.10 2.67 -43.25
N ALA A 389 34.74 3.90 -43.64
CA ALA A 389 35.38 4.58 -44.77
C ALA A 389 36.87 4.88 -44.53
N GLU A 390 37.27 5.23 -43.30
CA GLU A 390 38.67 5.40 -42.91
C GLU A 390 39.46 4.08 -43.00
N VAL A 391 38.87 2.96 -42.54
CA VAL A 391 39.47 1.64 -42.63
C VAL A 391 39.64 1.22 -44.09
N GLU A 392 38.60 1.34 -44.92
CA GLU A 392 38.65 1.04 -46.36
C GLU A 392 39.68 1.89 -47.10
N SER A 393 39.78 3.18 -46.74
CA SER A 393 40.81 4.10 -47.26
C SER A 393 42.22 3.66 -46.84
N SER A 394 42.42 3.30 -45.58
CA SER A 394 43.72 2.81 -45.08
C SER A 394 44.12 1.48 -45.72
N GLN A 395 43.16 0.58 -45.97
CA GLN A 395 43.36 -0.68 -46.65
C GLN A 395 43.75 -0.45 -48.11
N SER A 396 43.04 0.43 -48.82
CA SER A 396 43.38 0.82 -50.19
C SER A 396 44.80 1.40 -50.29
N ARG A 397 45.21 2.21 -49.30
CA ARG A 397 46.58 2.74 -49.21
C ARG A 397 47.62 1.66 -48.92
N LEU A 398 47.30 0.67 -48.07
CA LEU A 398 48.18 -0.47 -47.81
C LEU A 398 48.35 -1.33 -49.06
N GLU A 399 47.28 -1.61 -49.79
CA GLU A 399 47.32 -2.33 -51.07
C GLU A 399 48.18 -1.57 -52.10
N GLU A 400 48.07 -0.23 -52.18
CA GLU A 400 48.93 0.60 -53.03
C GLU A 400 50.41 0.51 -52.62
N LEU A 401 50.72 0.55 -51.32
CA LEU A 401 52.09 0.41 -50.81
C LEU A 401 52.65 -0.99 -51.05
N GLN A 402 51.84 -2.04 -50.92
CA GLN A 402 52.22 -3.41 -51.24
C GLN A 402 52.53 -3.56 -52.73
N ASN A 403 51.69 -2.99 -53.61
CA ASN A 403 51.95 -2.97 -55.05
C ASN A 403 53.27 -2.24 -55.38
N LYS A 404 53.53 -1.10 -54.75
CA LYS A 404 54.81 -0.38 -54.89
C LYS A 404 55.99 -1.19 -54.36
N MET A 405 55.84 -1.89 -53.24
CA MET A 405 56.90 -2.74 -52.70
C MET A 405 57.20 -3.92 -53.62
N ASN A 406 56.17 -4.55 -54.19
CA ASN A 406 56.34 -5.63 -55.17
C ASN A 406 57.06 -5.14 -56.43
N GLU A 407 56.72 -3.94 -56.91
CA GLU A 407 57.40 -3.29 -58.04
C GLU A 407 58.88 -2.99 -57.72
N LEU A 408 59.17 -2.42 -56.55
CA LEU A 408 60.56 -2.17 -56.12
C LEU A 408 61.36 -3.47 -55.95
N GLN A 409 60.73 -4.53 -55.45
CA GLN A 409 61.36 -5.85 -55.38
C GLN A 409 61.67 -6.41 -56.77
N PHE A 410 60.78 -6.20 -57.75
CA PHE A 410 61.05 -6.57 -59.14
C PHE A 410 62.23 -5.77 -59.70
N GLN A 411 62.27 -4.46 -59.49
CA GLN A 411 63.38 -3.60 -59.91
C GLN A 411 64.71 -3.96 -59.24
N LEU A 412 64.70 -4.35 -57.97
CA LEU A 412 65.88 -4.82 -57.24
C LEU A 412 66.42 -6.11 -57.87
N ARG A 413 65.55 -7.09 -58.15
CA ARG A 413 65.95 -8.34 -58.83
C ARG A 413 66.55 -8.07 -60.20
N GLU A 414 65.93 -7.18 -60.99
CA GLU A 414 66.45 -6.79 -62.30
C GLU A 414 67.82 -6.08 -62.20
N ALA A 415 68.03 -5.26 -61.17
CA ALA A 415 69.32 -4.62 -60.90
C ALA A 415 70.39 -5.63 -60.45
N ASP A 416 70.03 -6.59 -59.60
CA ASP A 416 70.92 -7.68 -59.18
C ASP A 416 71.32 -8.56 -60.38
N GLU A 417 70.38 -8.88 -61.27
CA GLU A 417 70.68 -9.58 -62.54
C GLU A 417 71.66 -8.77 -63.41
N ARG A 418 71.46 -7.45 -63.54
CA ARG A 418 72.42 -6.56 -64.24
C ARG A 418 73.80 -6.53 -63.57
N ILE A 419 73.86 -6.47 -62.23
CA ILE A 419 75.13 -6.51 -61.49
C ILE A 419 75.83 -7.85 -61.71
N SER A 420 75.10 -8.97 -61.70
CA SER A 420 75.65 -10.29 -61.99
C SER A 420 76.28 -10.33 -63.38
N LEU A 421 75.57 -9.83 -64.41
CA LEU A 421 76.09 -9.73 -65.77
C LEU A 421 77.35 -8.85 -65.86
N LEU A 422 77.34 -7.66 -65.24
CA LEU A 422 78.52 -6.78 -65.21
C LEU A 422 79.70 -7.40 -64.43
N THR A 423 79.42 -8.18 -63.40
CA THR A 423 80.46 -8.87 -62.62
C THR A 423 81.11 -9.97 -63.44
N GLU A 424 80.33 -10.72 -64.23
CA GLU A 424 80.84 -11.68 -65.21
C GLU A 424 81.74 -11.00 -66.25
N GLU A 425 81.29 -9.88 -66.84
CA GLU A 425 82.09 -9.08 -67.79
C GLU A 425 83.38 -8.54 -67.17
N LEU A 426 83.34 -8.08 -65.91
CA LEU A 426 84.51 -7.58 -65.19
C LEU A 426 85.50 -8.70 -64.89
N ASN A 427 85.00 -9.89 -64.54
CA ASN A 427 85.84 -11.07 -64.34
C ASN A 427 86.50 -11.53 -65.65
N GLU A 428 85.78 -11.47 -66.77
CA GLU A 428 86.34 -11.68 -68.13
C GLU A 428 87.47 -10.69 -68.39
N SER A 429 87.21 -9.39 -68.16
CA SER A 429 88.19 -8.32 -68.32
C SER A 429 89.40 -8.45 -67.39
N ARG A 430 89.21 -8.94 -66.15
CA ARG A 430 90.31 -9.21 -65.21
C ARG A 430 91.18 -10.35 -65.67
N ARG A 431 90.61 -11.42 -66.23
CA ARG A 431 91.40 -12.49 -66.87
C ARG A 431 92.21 -11.95 -68.04
N GLU A 432 91.65 -11.02 -68.82
CA GLU A 432 92.40 -10.29 -69.86
C GLU A 432 93.50 -9.38 -69.27
N LEU A 433 93.30 -8.79 -68.09
CA LEU A 433 94.27 -7.91 -67.44
C LEU A 433 95.39 -8.65 -66.70
N GLU A 434 95.11 -9.78 -66.05
CA GLU A 434 96.13 -10.71 -65.52
C GLU A 434 97.03 -11.23 -66.65
N SER A 435 96.48 -11.37 -67.87
CA SER A 435 97.29 -11.65 -69.06
C SER A 435 98.18 -10.47 -69.50
N ARG A 436 97.91 -9.25 -69.02
CA ARG A 436 98.66 -8.01 -69.30
C ARG A 436 99.57 -7.52 -68.16
N SER A 437 99.41 -7.99 -66.92
CA SER A 437 100.10 -7.44 -65.74
C SER A 437 101.48 -8.06 -65.48
N PHE A 438 102.41 -7.89 -66.42
CA PHE A 438 103.85 -8.04 -66.13
C PHE A 438 104.58 -6.78 -66.61
N LYS A 439 104.50 -5.70 -65.83
CA LYS A 439 105.38 -4.52 -65.88
C LYS A 439 105.06 -3.56 -64.73
N PRO A 440 105.98 -3.36 -63.77
CA PRO A 440 105.83 -2.33 -62.75
C PRO A 440 106.63 -1.08 -63.12
N ALA A 441 106.10 0.10 -62.81
CA ALA A 441 106.82 1.20 -62.17
C ALA A 441 105.98 2.48 -62.20
N THR A 442 105.73 3.05 -61.03
CA THR A 442 105.34 4.44 -60.85
C THR A 442 106.02 4.87 -59.54
N SER A 443 107.01 5.77 -59.55
CA SER A 443 107.08 7.18 -59.95
C SER A 443 106.45 8.12 -58.93
N ALA A 444 107.21 9.14 -58.54
CA ALA A 444 106.99 10.05 -57.41
C ALA A 444 105.66 10.85 -57.43
N ASP A 445 104.95 10.87 -58.56
CA ASP A 445 103.58 11.40 -58.66
C ASP A 445 102.55 10.57 -57.87
N GLU A 446 102.84 9.31 -57.55
CA GLU A 446 101.97 8.51 -56.68
C GLU A 446 101.99 9.00 -55.23
N SER A 447 103.15 9.44 -54.75
CA SER A 447 103.29 9.93 -53.38
C SER A 447 102.54 11.25 -53.15
N THR A 448 102.43 12.11 -54.16
CA THR A 448 101.63 13.35 -54.09
C THR A 448 100.15 13.06 -54.19
N ARG A 449 99.74 12.13 -55.06
CA ARG A 449 98.35 11.64 -55.14
C ARG A 449 97.89 10.94 -53.86
N LEU A 450 98.77 10.21 -53.18
CA LEU A 450 98.45 9.57 -51.90
C LEU A 450 98.21 10.59 -50.79
N ARG A 451 98.97 11.69 -50.77
CA ARG A 451 98.76 12.78 -49.79
C ARG A 451 97.44 13.52 -50.05
N SER A 452 97.14 13.89 -51.29
CA SER A 452 95.85 14.54 -51.61
C SER A 452 94.66 13.60 -51.37
N ALA A 453 94.83 12.29 -51.62
CA ALA A 453 93.82 11.29 -51.30
C ALA A 453 93.60 11.15 -49.79
N LEU A 454 94.64 11.28 -48.96
CA LEU A 454 94.51 11.27 -47.51
C LEU A 454 93.85 12.54 -46.98
N GLU A 455 94.24 13.72 -47.48
CA GLU A 455 93.60 14.99 -47.13
C GLU A 455 92.12 14.97 -47.50
N SER A 456 91.77 14.55 -48.71
CA SER A 456 90.39 14.38 -49.16
C SER A 456 89.60 13.39 -48.29
N LYS A 457 90.23 12.29 -47.82
CA LYS A 457 89.60 11.34 -46.89
C LYS A 457 89.31 11.96 -45.53
N TYR A 458 90.24 12.71 -44.96
CA TYR A 458 90.04 13.36 -43.66
C TYR A 458 89.04 14.52 -43.77
N GLU A 459 89.06 15.28 -44.86
CA GLU A 459 88.07 16.32 -45.12
C GLU A 459 86.66 15.73 -45.32
N ALA A 460 86.55 14.63 -46.06
CA ALA A 460 85.30 13.87 -46.15
C ALA A 460 84.85 13.33 -44.79
N LYS A 461 85.78 12.87 -43.94
CA LYS A 461 85.46 12.40 -42.58
C LYS A 461 84.97 13.53 -41.67
N ILE A 462 85.59 14.71 -41.75
CA ILE A 462 85.17 15.90 -41.00
C ILE A 462 83.79 16.35 -41.49
N ALA A 463 83.56 16.38 -42.81
CA ALA A 463 82.25 16.69 -43.39
C ALA A 463 81.17 15.69 -42.94
N GLU A 464 81.50 14.38 -42.91
CA GLU A 464 80.61 13.32 -42.41
C GLU A 464 80.28 13.52 -40.93
N LEU A 465 81.27 13.83 -40.08
CA LEU A 465 81.06 14.08 -38.65
C LEU A 465 80.24 15.35 -38.40
N ASN A 466 80.48 16.42 -39.15
CA ASN A 466 79.68 17.63 -39.06
C ASN A 466 78.24 17.41 -39.54
N ALA A 467 78.04 16.62 -40.60
CA ALA A 467 76.71 16.23 -41.06
C ALA A 467 75.97 15.38 -40.01
N LYS A 468 76.67 14.45 -39.34
CA LYS A 468 76.12 13.67 -38.23
C LYS A 468 75.77 14.54 -37.02
N LEU A 469 76.60 15.52 -36.67
CA LEU A 469 76.32 16.48 -35.61
C LEU A 469 75.07 17.30 -35.93
N ALA A 470 74.98 17.86 -37.14
CA ALA A 470 73.83 18.64 -37.59
C ALA A 470 72.53 17.82 -37.62
N ALA A 471 72.61 16.55 -38.02
CA ALA A 471 71.49 15.62 -37.95
C ALA A 471 71.04 15.37 -36.50
N ALA A 472 71.98 15.10 -35.59
CA ALA A 472 71.66 14.91 -34.17
C ALA A 472 71.04 16.14 -33.50
N ASP A 473 71.51 17.36 -33.84
CA ASP A 473 70.92 18.61 -33.34
C ASP A 473 69.50 18.82 -33.86
N LYS A 474 69.26 18.48 -35.14
CA LYS A 474 67.92 18.52 -35.73
C LYS A 474 67.00 17.54 -35.02
N ASP A 475 67.41 16.29 -34.84
CA ASP A 475 66.63 15.26 -34.15
C ASP A 475 66.32 15.68 -32.71
N ARG A 476 67.31 16.25 -31.99
CA ARG A 476 67.09 16.81 -30.63
C ARG A 476 66.01 17.89 -30.65
N SER A 477 66.06 18.83 -31.59
CA SER A 477 65.07 19.90 -31.69
C SER A 477 63.66 19.37 -32.03
N GLU A 478 63.55 18.35 -32.88
CA GLU A 478 62.28 17.70 -33.22
C GLU A 478 61.71 16.95 -32.02
N ILE A 479 62.55 16.25 -31.24
CA ILE A 479 62.16 15.60 -29.98
C ILE A 479 61.70 16.63 -28.94
N GLU A 480 62.39 17.76 -28.80
CA GLU A 480 61.97 18.83 -27.87
C GLU A 480 60.62 19.45 -28.25
N VAL A 481 60.38 19.66 -29.54
CA VAL A 481 59.09 20.17 -30.04
C VAL A 481 57.97 19.16 -29.81
N THR A 482 58.20 17.88 -30.09
CA THR A 482 57.20 16.83 -29.87
C THR A 482 56.91 16.61 -28.38
N LEU A 483 57.93 16.65 -27.52
CA LEU A 483 57.77 16.59 -26.07
C LEU A 483 56.99 17.80 -25.53
N SER A 484 57.31 19.00 -25.99
CA SER A 484 56.60 20.23 -25.61
C SER A 484 55.12 20.17 -26.00
N ARG A 485 54.82 19.68 -27.22
CA ARG A 485 53.44 19.48 -27.68
C ARG A 485 52.71 18.43 -26.85
N SER A 486 53.38 17.32 -26.52
CA SER A 486 52.83 16.25 -25.68
C SER A 486 52.50 16.76 -24.27
N LEU A 487 53.41 17.52 -23.65
CA LEU A 487 53.20 18.14 -22.34
C LEU A 487 52.03 19.13 -22.35
N GLN A 488 51.91 19.96 -23.38
CA GLN A 488 50.76 20.88 -23.54
C GLN A 488 49.44 20.11 -23.68
N GLN A 489 49.42 19.04 -24.48
CA GLN A 489 48.23 18.21 -24.64
C GLN A 489 47.84 17.54 -23.31
N LYS A 490 48.81 17.04 -22.54
CA LYS A 490 48.57 16.45 -21.21
C LYS A 490 48.09 17.49 -20.21
N ALA A 491 48.60 18.72 -20.25
CA ALA A 491 48.11 19.81 -19.41
C ALA A 491 46.63 20.13 -19.71
N LEU A 492 46.23 20.18 -20.99
CA LEU A 492 44.84 20.38 -21.39
C LEU A 492 43.93 19.21 -20.98
N GLU A 493 44.43 17.97 -21.09
CA GLU A 493 43.70 16.77 -20.65
C GLU A 493 43.46 16.80 -19.13
N VAL A 494 44.48 17.15 -18.34
CA VAL A 494 44.35 17.30 -16.88
C VAL A 494 43.33 18.38 -16.52
N GLU A 495 43.35 19.53 -17.21
CA GLU A 495 42.38 20.60 -16.96
C GLU A 495 40.95 20.19 -17.34
N SER A 496 40.78 19.46 -18.45
CA SER A 496 39.49 18.89 -18.85
C SER A 496 38.96 17.89 -17.80
N LEU A 497 39.81 16.97 -17.33
CA LEU A 497 39.44 16.03 -16.27
C LEU A 497 39.11 16.74 -14.96
N ARG A 498 39.80 17.82 -14.63
CA ARG A 498 39.50 18.66 -13.47
C ARG A 498 38.11 19.30 -13.60
N MET A 499 37.77 19.87 -14.76
CA MET A 499 36.44 20.45 -15.02
C MET A 499 35.32 19.40 -14.92
N VAL A 500 35.57 18.17 -15.39
CA VAL A 500 34.62 17.06 -15.23
C VAL A 500 34.48 16.65 -13.76
N ALA A 501 35.58 16.58 -13.00
CA ALA A 501 35.53 16.28 -11.58
C ALA A 501 34.78 17.35 -10.78
N GLU A 502 35.01 18.64 -11.08
CA GLU A 502 34.30 19.76 -10.44
C GLU A 502 32.81 19.79 -10.78
N SER A 503 32.44 19.51 -12.04
CA SER A 503 31.02 19.41 -12.42
C SER A 503 30.33 18.20 -11.79
N SER A 504 31.00 17.05 -11.71
CA SER A 504 30.52 15.87 -10.99
C SER A 504 30.32 16.15 -9.49
N ALA A 505 31.24 16.89 -8.86
CA ALA A 505 31.11 17.27 -7.46
C ALA A 505 29.88 18.15 -7.20
N ARG A 506 29.59 19.13 -8.09
CA ARG A 506 28.38 19.96 -8.00
C ARG A 506 27.10 19.15 -8.16
N VAL A 507 27.06 18.23 -9.12
CA VAL A 507 25.89 17.34 -9.31
C VAL A 507 25.66 16.47 -8.08
N LYS A 508 26.72 15.95 -7.44
CA LYS A 508 26.58 15.21 -6.18
C LYS A 508 26.02 16.07 -5.06
N GLU A 509 26.48 17.31 -4.92
CA GLU A 509 25.96 18.25 -3.93
C GLU A 509 24.46 18.56 -4.16
N ASP A 510 24.05 18.75 -5.42
CA ASP A 510 22.63 18.95 -5.77
C ASP A 510 21.77 17.73 -5.44
N VAL A 511 22.28 16.53 -5.71
CA VAL A 511 21.62 15.26 -5.34
C VAL A 511 21.51 15.11 -3.83
N ASP A 512 22.57 15.39 -3.08
CA ASP A 512 22.57 15.32 -1.60
C ASP A 512 21.59 16.35 -1.00
N ASN A 513 21.50 17.54 -1.58
CA ASN A 513 20.50 18.55 -1.22
C ASN A 513 19.07 18.07 -1.50
N GLN A 514 18.84 17.40 -2.64
CA GLN A 514 17.53 16.83 -2.97
C GLN A 514 17.17 15.67 -2.04
N ILE A 515 18.10 14.78 -1.73
CA ILE A 515 17.92 13.68 -0.76
C ILE A 515 17.57 14.25 0.60
N SER A 516 18.27 15.29 1.06
CA SER A 516 18.00 15.94 2.34
C SER A 516 16.60 16.56 2.39
N ARG A 517 16.16 17.21 1.31
CA ARG A 517 14.79 17.75 1.20
C ARG A 517 13.73 16.65 1.24
N LEU A 518 13.89 15.60 0.42
CA LEU A 518 12.95 14.47 0.38
C LEU A 518 12.91 13.72 1.72
N THR A 519 14.05 13.60 2.41
CA THR A 519 14.10 13.01 3.75
C THR A 519 13.33 13.86 4.76
N GLY A 520 13.46 15.19 4.71
CA GLY A 520 12.68 16.10 5.53
C GLY A 520 11.17 16.05 5.25
N GLU A 521 10.76 15.94 3.98
CA GLU A 521 9.36 15.76 3.58
C GLU A 521 8.81 14.41 4.07
N ARG A 522 9.58 13.33 3.93
CA ARG A 522 9.22 12.01 4.48
C ARG A 522 9.00 12.08 6.00
N ASP A 523 9.88 12.77 6.72
CA ASP A 523 9.76 12.91 8.17
C ASP A 523 8.56 13.79 8.57
N ASN A 524 8.20 14.78 7.75
CA ASN A 524 6.96 15.55 7.91
C ASN A 524 5.73 14.64 7.74
N PHE A 525 5.65 13.88 6.64
CA PHE A 525 4.52 12.97 6.40
C PHE A 525 4.42 11.87 7.45
N ALA A 526 5.55 11.36 7.95
CA ALA A 526 5.55 10.39 9.05
C ALA A 526 4.97 10.97 10.34
N ARG A 527 5.24 12.25 10.64
CA ARG A 527 4.62 12.96 11.77
C ARG A 527 3.12 13.16 11.56
N GLU A 528 2.70 13.61 10.38
CA GLU A 528 1.29 13.79 10.04
C GLU A 528 0.51 12.47 10.13
N LEU A 529 1.06 11.37 9.62
CA LEU A 529 0.48 10.04 9.76
C LEU A 529 0.35 9.61 11.23
N SER A 530 1.39 9.86 12.05
CA SER A 530 1.34 9.57 13.48
C SER A 530 0.23 10.35 14.18
N ASP A 531 0.05 11.63 13.82
CA ASP A 531 -0.98 12.46 14.42
C ASP A 531 -2.38 12.07 13.92
N CYS A 532 -2.56 11.76 12.64
CA CYS A 532 -3.81 11.20 12.12
C CYS A 532 -4.16 9.88 12.82
N GLN A 533 -3.18 9.00 13.06
CA GLN A 533 -3.39 7.74 13.77
C GLN A 533 -3.87 7.96 15.21
N LYS A 534 -3.32 8.96 15.93
CA LYS A 534 -3.82 9.34 17.25
C LYS A 534 -5.27 9.84 17.19
N HIS A 535 -5.60 10.69 16.21
CA HIS A 535 -6.96 11.19 16.05
C HIS A 535 -7.96 10.07 15.73
N ILE A 536 -7.56 9.07 14.93
CA ILE A 536 -8.38 7.88 14.66
C ILE A 536 -8.62 7.10 15.96
N SER A 537 -7.57 6.82 16.74
CA SER A 537 -7.70 6.16 18.03
C SER A 537 -8.61 6.92 19.01
N ASP A 538 -8.54 8.25 19.03
CA ASP A 538 -9.40 9.08 19.88
C ASP A 538 -10.86 9.02 19.44
N LEU A 539 -11.13 9.04 18.12
CA LEU A 539 -12.47 8.90 17.57
C LEU A 539 -13.05 7.51 17.81
N GLU A 540 -12.24 6.45 17.70
CA GLU A 540 -12.65 5.07 18.01
C GLU A 540 -13.05 4.95 19.50
N GLN A 541 -12.26 5.52 20.42
CA GLN A 541 -12.61 5.56 21.84
C GLN A 541 -13.89 6.38 22.12
N GLN A 542 -14.11 7.46 21.38
CA GLN A 542 -15.36 8.22 21.48
C GLN A 542 -16.55 7.41 20.96
N GLN A 543 -16.39 6.71 19.83
CA GLN A 543 -17.41 5.84 19.27
C GLN A 543 -17.79 4.71 20.24
N GLU A 544 -16.82 4.07 20.89
CA GLU A 544 -17.06 3.04 21.90
C GLU A 544 -17.89 3.59 23.07
N LYS A 545 -17.51 4.76 23.61
CA LYS A 545 -18.29 5.44 24.66
C LYS A 545 -19.71 5.78 24.22
N PHE A 546 -19.91 6.21 22.97
CA PHE A 546 -21.25 6.47 22.44
C PHE A 546 -22.08 5.20 22.33
N LEU A 547 -21.50 4.08 21.90
CA LEU A 547 -22.17 2.78 21.84
C LEU A 547 -22.57 2.29 23.23
N GLU A 548 -21.70 2.44 24.24
CA GLU A 548 -22.02 2.12 25.63
C GLU A 548 -23.19 2.96 26.17
N LEU A 549 -23.19 4.26 25.91
CA LEU A 549 -24.28 5.16 26.30
C LEU A 549 -25.59 4.82 25.57
N GLU A 550 -25.52 4.48 24.29
CA GLU A 550 -26.68 4.04 23.51
C GLU A 550 -27.25 2.74 24.07
N ALA A 551 -26.40 1.76 24.41
CA ALA A 551 -26.81 0.50 25.02
C ALA A 551 -27.46 0.72 26.40
N ALA A 552 -26.87 1.59 27.23
CA ALA A 552 -27.44 1.96 28.52
C ALA A 552 -28.80 2.65 28.39
N SER A 553 -28.94 3.58 27.44
CA SER A 553 -30.20 4.27 27.13
C SER A 553 -31.27 3.31 26.61
N LYS A 554 -30.93 2.39 25.70
CA LYS A 554 -31.82 1.33 25.22
C LYS A 554 -32.30 0.45 26.36
N LYS A 555 -31.42 0.07 27.28
CA LYS A 555 -31.78 -0.70 28.47
C LYS A 555 -32.78 0.06 29.36
N GLN A 556 -32.52 1.33 29.66
CA GLN A 556 -33.45 2.17 30.43
C GLN A 556 -34.81 2.34 29.73
N TYR A 557 -34.81 2.49 28.40
CA TYR A 557 -36.03 2.54 27.61
C TYR A 557 -36.84 1.23 27.73
N HIS A 558 -36.18 0.07 27.58
CA HIS A 558 -36.83 -1.23 27.76
C HIS A 558 -37.39 -1.42 29.18
N GLU A 559 -36.63 -1.03 30.21
CA GLU A 559 -37.12 -1.06 31.60
C GLU A 559 -38.36 -0.17 31.79
N SER A 560 -38.36 1.03 31.21
CA SER A 560 -39.51 1.96 31.26
C SER A 560 -40.73 1.42 30.52
N VAL A 561 -40.53 0.82 29.33
CA VAL A 561 -41.61 0.19 28.55
C VAL A 561 -42.20 -1.00 29.31
N ALA A 562 -41.36 -1.87 29.88
CA ALA A 562 -41.83 -2.99 30.69
C ALA A 562 -42.64 -2.52 31.92
N GLY A 563 -42.21 -1.41 32.56
CA GLY A 563 -42.96 -0.76 33.63
C GLY A 563 -44.31 -0.22 33.17
N ALA A 564 -44.36 0.43 32.00
CA ALA A 564 -45.61 0.93 31.41
C ALA A 564 -46.59 -0.22 31.10
N GLU A 565 -46.12 -1.32 30.50
CA GLU A 565 -46.95 -2.50 30.23
C GLU A 565 -47.51 -3.12 31.52
N LEU A 566 -46.74 -3.15 32.61
CA LEU A 566 -47.21 -3.64 33.90
C LEU A 566 -48.34 -2.76 34.45
N LEU A 567 -48.19 -1.43 34.37
CA LEU A 567 -49.22 -0.49 34.78
C LEU A 567 -50.47 -0.60 33.90
N GLU A 568 -50.33 -0.79 32.59
CA GLU A 568 -51.46 -1.03 31.69
C GLU A 568 -52.21 -2.32 32.04
N ARG A 569 -51.49 -3.41 32.37
CA ARG A 569 -52.08 -4.66 32.87
C ARG A 569 -52.85 -4.42 34.18
N GLN A 570 -52.31 -3.64 35.11
CA GLN A 570 -53.00 -3.29 36.35
C GLN A 570 -54.26 -2.44 36.09
N ILE A 571 -54.18 -1.45 35.19
CA ILE A 571 -55.33 -0.61 34.82
C ILE A 571 -56.43 -1.46 34.18
N THR A 572 -56.09 -2.38 33.27
CA THR A 572 -57.06 -3.27 32.63
C THR A 572 -57.69 -4.24 33.64
N GLU A 573 -56.92 -4.77 34.59
CA GLU A 573 -57.44 -5.59 35.68
C GLU A 573 -58.37 -4.80 36.61
N ILE A 574 -58.00 -3.58 37.00
CA ILE A 574 -58.86 -2.70 37.81
C ILE A 574 -60.16 -2.37 37.07
N LYS A 575 -60.09 -2.02 35.78
CA LYS A 575 -61.28 -1.77 34.94
C LYS A 575 -62.18 -3.01 34.84
N ALA A 576 -61.60 -4.21 34.72
CA ALA A 576 -62.35 -5.46 34.72
C ALA A 576 -63.04 -5.74 36.07
N ARG A 577 -62.32 -5.54 37.19
CA ARG A 577 -62.89 -5.63 38.55
C ARG A 577 -64.00 -4.61 38.77
N GLU A 578 -63.81 -3.37 38.32
CA GLU A 578 -64.82 -2.31 38.42
C GLU A 578 -66.07 -2.65 37.59
N ALA A 579 -65.90 -3.15 36.36
CA ALA A 579 -67.01 -3.62 35.52
C ALA A 579 -67.79 -4.77 36.19
N ALA A 580 -67.08 -5.73 36.79
CA ALA A 580 -67.68 -6.83 37.56
C ALA A 580 -68.48 -6.32 38.77
N LEU A 581 -67.93 -5.36 39.53
CA LEU A 581 -68.61 -4.72 40.66
C LEU A 581 -69.84 -3.90 40.21
N ARG A 582 -69.80 -3.24 39.05
CA ARG A 582 -70.97 -2.55 38.49
C ARG A 582 -72.07 -3.53 38.08
N ALA A 583 -71.68 -4.65 37.46
CA ALA A 583 -72.62 -5.72 37.09
C ALA A 583 -73.27 -6.38 38.32
N SER A 584 -72.49 -6.68 39.36
CA SER A 584 -73.03 -7.23 40.61
C SER A 584 -73.95 -6.24 41.33
N ASN A 585 -73.60 -4.95 41.38
CA ASN A 585 -74.48 -3.90 41.91
C ASN A 585 -75.79 -3.76 41.12
N LYS A 586 -75.75 -3.88 39.78
CA LYS A 586 -76.97 -3.87 38.95
C LYS A 586 -77.85 -5.08 39.25
N ALA A 587 -77.25 -6.27 39.36
CA ALA A 587 -77.97 -7.49 39.75
C ALA A 587 -78.61 -7.34 41.14
N LEU A 588 -77.89 -6.82 42.13
CA LEU A 588 -78.45 -6.53 43.46
C LEU A 588 -79.62 -5.53 43.43
N ARG A 589 -79.57 -4.50 42.57
CA ARG A 589 -80.71 -3.56 42.39
C ARG A 589 -81.91 -4.20 41.72
N GLU A 590 -81.70 -5.14 40.79
CA GLU A 590 -82.78 -5.90 40.16
C GLU A 590 -83.39 -6.90 41.15
N GLU A 591 -82.57 -7.61 41.93
CA GLU A 591 -83.03 -8.45 43.04
C GLU A 591 -83.77 -7.63 44.10
N LEU A 592 -83.32 -6.42 44.44
CA LEU A 592 -84.04 -5.52 45.35
C LEU A 592 -85.39 -5.07 44.77
N ARG A 593 -85.48 -4.74 43.47
CA ARG A 593 -86.77 -4.44 42.80
C ARG A 593 -87.70 -5.65 42.79
N LYS A 594 -87.16 -6.87 42.63
CA LYS A 594 -87.93 -8.13 42.70
C LYS A 594 -88.39 -8.43 44.13
N VAL A 595 -87.55 -8.21 45.13
CA VAL A 595 -87.93 -8.35 46.55
C VAL A 595 -88.97 -7.30 46.91
N GLN A 596 -88.82 -6.03 46.46
CA GLN A 596 -89.81 -4.97 46.65
C GLN A 596 -91.12 -5.23 45.90
N SER A 597 -91.08 -5.75 44.68
CA SER A 597 -92.31 -6.14 43.96
C SER A 597 -92.96 -7.37 44.59
N SER A 598 -92.18 -8.35 45.09
CA SER A 598 -92.69 -9.51 45.83
C SER A 598 -93.26 -9.14 47.21
N ALA A 599 -92.68 -8.15 47.88
CA ALA A 599 -93.19 -7.57 49.12
C ALA A 599 -94.46 -6.75 48.88
N ALA A 600 -94.50 -5.96 47.79
CA ALA A 600 -95.72 -5.27 47.34
C ALA A 600 -96.84 -6.23 46.91
N ILE A 601 -96.50 -7.47 46.53
CA ILE A 601 -97.46 -8.54 46.23
C ILE A 601 -97.91 -9.27 47.52
N LEU A 602 -97.01 -9.50 48.50
CA LEU A 602 -97.33 -10.06 49.83
C LEU A 602 -98.16 -9.10 50.69
N GLU A 603 -97.94 -7.78 50.57
CA GLU A 603 -98.73 -6.74 51.23
C GLU A 603 -100.11 -6.58 50.56
N ARG A 604 -100.23 -6.84 49.25
CA ARG A 604 -101.52 -6.93 48.52
C ARG A 604 -102.36 -8.18 48.82
N GLN A 605 -101.84 -9.15 49.57
CA GLN A 605 -102.56 -10.37 49.98
C GLN A 605 -103.03 -10.38 51.45
N ARG A 606 -102.80 -9.33 52.25
CA ARG A 606 -103.45 -9.18 53.56
C ARG A 606 -104.70 -8.31 53.44
N ASN A 607 -105.86 -8.89 53.75
CA ASN A 607 -107.17 -8.24 53.76
C ASN A 607 -107.22 -6.99 54.65
N PRO A 608 -108.12 -6.03 54.35
CA PRO A 608 -108.34 -4.83 55.14
C PRO A 608 -109.28 -5.13 56.32
N GLY A 609 -108.90 -4.72 57.53
CA GLY A 609 -109.84 -4.52 58.64
C GLY A 609 -109.54 -5.29 59.93
N VAL A 610 -109.60 -4.54 61.04
CA VAL A 610 -109.55 -4.96 62.46
C VAL A 610 -108.13 -5.20 62.99
N GLY A 611 -107.56 -4.47 63.96
CA GLY A 611 -108.02 -3.41 64.86
C GLY A 611 -107.22 -3.50 66.18
N TYR A 612 -106.92 -2.34 66.78
CA TYR A 612 -106.43 -2.12 68.15
C TYR A 612 -104.96 -2.51 68.41
N TRP A 613 -104.08 -1.59 68.83
CA TRP A 613 -104.16 -0.81 70.06
C TRP A 613 -103.83 0.69 69.88
N ALA A 614 -104.74 1.54 70.35
CA ALA A 614 -104.45 2.88 70.86
C ALA A 614 -103.64 2.77 72.16
N ARG A 615 -102.72 3.69 72.50
CA ARG A 615 -102.90 4.92 73.31
C ARG A 615 -101.46 5.32 73.77
N GLU A 616 -101.05 6.53 74.09
CA GLU A 616 -101.63 7.88 74.21
C GLU A 616 -100.44 8.86 74.35
N ASN A 617 -100.51 10.00 73.65
CA ASN A 617 -100.05 11.38 73.91
C ASN A 617 -99.29 11.76 75.22
N PRO A 618 -98.74 13.00 75.36
CA PRO A 618 -98.38 14.01 74.34
C PRO A 618 -97.03 14.75 74.62
N SER A 619 -96.70 15.68 73.70
CA SER A 619 -96.07 16.99 73.90
C SER A 619 -94.55 17.13 74.16
N ASP A 620 -93.94 17.70 73.12
CA ASP A 620 -93.10 18.91 73.10
C ASP A 620 -91.60 18.90 73.46
N ALA A 621 -90.91 19.67 72.60
CA ALA A 621 -89.72 20.47 72.84
C ALA A 621 -88.33 19.80 72.92
N ARG A 622 -87.58 20.08 71.83
CA ARG A 622 -86.30 20.82 71.82
C ARG A 622 -85.01 20.14 72.35
N LEU A 623 -84.06 20.12 71.42
CA LEU A 623 -82.64 20.52 71.54
C LEU A 623 -81.66 19.60 72.32
N SER A 624 -80.69 19.15 71.52
CA SER A 624 -79.23 19.32 71.73
C SER A 624 -78.48 18.50 72.78
N SER A 625 -77.33 17.99 72.31
CA SER A 625 -76.06 17.88 73.06
C SER A 625 -76.06 16.86 74.21
N SER A 626 -75.29 15.78 74.18
CA SER A 626 -73.82 15.74 74.28
C SER A 626 -73.48 14.26 74.61
N SER A 627 -72.43 13.70 74.01
CA SER A 627 -71.12 13.45 74.65
C SER A 627 -71.03 12.16 75.50
N SER A 628 -69.86 11.51 75.35
CA SER A 628 -69.15 10.62 76.28
C SER A 628 -69.85 9.30 76.67
N SER A 629 -69.41 8.16 76.12
CA SER A 629 -68.32 7.31 76.67
C SER A 629 -68.64 6.77 78.06
N ASP A 630 -68.94 5.49 78.18
CA ASP A 630 -67.95 4.53 78.68
C ASP A 630 -68.45 3.08 78.66
N LEU A 631 -67.46 2.21 78.43
CA LEU A 631 -67.41 0.75 78.51
C LEU A 631 -67.80 0.24 79.93
N PRO A 632 -67.92 -1.08 80.24
CA PRO A 632 -67.20 -2.19 79.60
C PRO A 632 -67.88 -3.58 79.51
N SER A 633 -67.24 -4.44 78.70
CA SER A 633 -66.95 -5.90 78.84
C SER A 633 -68.06 -6.83 79.33
N ARG A 634 -68.31 -8.04 78.83
CA ARG A 634 -67.54 -9.12 78.18
C ARG A 634 -68.60 -10.27 78.08
N VAL A 635 -68.84 -11.00 77.00
CA VAL A 635 -68.18 -12.27 76.60
C VAL A 635 -68.96 -12.85 75.40
N SER A 636 -68.20 -13.29 74.38
CA SER A 636 -68.42 -14.31 73.33
C SER A 636 -69.70 -14.27 72.45
N SER A 637 -69.62 -13.87 71.17
CA SER A 637 -69.17 -14.60 69.95
C SER A 637 -70.33 -15.31 69.21
N PRO A 638 -70.25 -15.66 67.91
CA PRO A 638 -70.08 -14.76 66.76
C PRO A 638 -71.13 -15.06 65.65
N ARG A 639 -71.76 -14.05 65.04
CA ARG A 639 -72.57 -14.26 63.80
C ARG A 639 -72.82 -12.98 63.00
N VAL A 640 -72.31 -13.00 61.76
CA VAL A 640 -72.89 -12.57 60.47
C VAL A 640 -73.92 -11.43 60.46
N GLY A 641 -73.62 -10.36 59.72
CA GLY A 641 -74.61 -9.41 59.19
C GLY A 641 -74.00 -8.20 58.46
N SER A 642 -74.20 -8.12 57.14
CA SER A 642 -74.05 -6.95 56.24
C SER A 642 -75.05 -5.81 56.59
N PRO A 643 -75.24 -4.69 55.82
CA PRO A 643 -74.53 -4.09 54.65
C PRO A 643 -74.39 -2.51 54.68
N GLU A 644 -73.76 -1.95 53.62
CA GLU A 644 -73.92 -0.59 53.03
C GLU A 644 -73.17 0.67 53.59
N LEU A 645 -71.91 0.81 53.12
CA LEU A 645 -71.23 1.93 52.40
C LEU A 645 -72.02 3.21 51.97
N PRO A 646 -71.36 4.32 51.51
CA PRO A 646 -69.92 4.71 51.59
C PRO A 646 -69.65 6.25 51.72
N GLN A 647 -68.82 6.72 52.66
CA GLN A 647 -67.94 7.92 52.49
C GLN A 647 -66.75 7.75 53.46
N ALA A 648 -65.58 7.25 53.02
CA ALA A 648 -64.37 8.02 52.69
C ALA A 648 -63.95 8.99 53.83
N LYS A 649 -62.86 8.81 54.58
CA LYS A 649 -61.57 8.14 54.36
C LYS A 649 -60.99 7.79 55.74
N ASP A 650 -60.60 6.54 55.93
CA ASP A 650 -59.75 6.12 57.06
C ASP A 650 -58.85 4.99 56.53
N ASP A 651 -57.82 5.40 55.77
CA ASP A 651 -56.79 4.51 55.21
C ASP A 651 -55.46 4.64 56.00
N GLU A 652 -55.50 5.09 57.26
CA GLU A 652 -54.27 5.38 58.04
C GLU A 652 -54.01 4.45 59.25
N GLU A 653 -54.76 3.37 59.44
CA GLU A 653 -54.31 2.26 60.30
C GLU A 653 -53.45 1.27 59.49
N ILE A 654 -52.29 1.76 59.06
CA ILE A 654 -51.19 0.96 58.52
C ILE A 654 -50.82 -0.09 59.58
N ASN A 655 -50.83 -1.36 59.21
CA ASN A 655 -50.41 -2.52 60.00
C ASN A 655 -49.09 -2.28 60.77
N LEU A 656 -49.19 -1.72 61.99
CA LEU A 656 -48.05 -1.49 62.88
C LEU A 656 -47.36 -2.80 63.25
N GLU A 657 -48.11 -3.89 63.27
CA GLU A 657 -47.62 -5.23 63.61
C GLU A 657 -46.76 -5.83 62.49
N TYR A 658 -47.12 -5.59 61.23
CA TYR A 658 -46.29 -5.95 60.08
C TYR A 658 -45.00 -5.12 60.05
N LEU A 659 -45.12 -3.81 60.26
CA LEU A 659 -43.96 -2.92 60.27
C LEU A 659 -43.01 -3.25 61.44
N ARG A 660 -43.56 -3.61 62.61
CA ARG A 660 -42.79 -4.06 63.77
C ARG A 660 -41.97 -5.32 63.47
N ASN A 661 -42.57 -6.32 62.82
CA ASN A 661 -41.87 -7.57 62.47
C ASN A 661 -40.78 -7.34 61.42
N VAL A 662 -41.03 -6.51 60.42
CA VAL A 662 -40.03 -6.15 59.42
C VAL A 662 -38.86 -5.40 60.07
N ILE A 663 -39.13 -4.41 60.92
CA ILE A 663 -38.07 -3.65 61.63
C ILE A 663 -37.22 -4.58 62.52
N LEU A 664 -37.85 -5.53 63.23
CA LEU A 664 -37.13 -6.51 64.06
C LEU A 664 -36.21 -7.41 63.23
N GLN A 665 -36.65 -7.88 62.06
CA GLN A 665 -35.87 -8.71 61.16
C GLN A 665 -34.62 -7.99 60.62
N PHE A 666 -34.72 -6.68 60.36
CA PHE A 666 -33.57 -5.86 59.95
C PHE A 666 -32.60 -5.54 61.11
N LEU A 667 -33.06 -5.56 62.36
CA LEU A 667 -32.20 -5.36 63.54
C LEU A 667 -31.45 -6.64 63.95
N GLU A 668 -32.01 -7.81 63.68
CA GLU A 668 -31.41 -9.12 63.94
C GLU A 668 -30.10 -9.33 63.16
N HIS A 669 -30.04 -8.88 61.91
CA HIS A 669 -28.84 -8.94 61.07
C HIS A 669 -28.05 -7.62 61.08
N LYS A 670 -26.84 -7.64 61.66
CA LYS A 670 -26.02 -6.42 61.81
C LYS A 670 -25.72 -5.70 60.48
N GLU A 671 -25.58 -6.47 59.41
CA GLU A 671 -25.21 -5.96 58.08
C GLU A 671 -26.37 -5.28 57.34
N MET A 672 -27.61 -5.53 57.77
CA MET A 672 -28.83 -5.00 57.13
C MET A 672 -29.31 -3.69 57.77
N ARG A 673 -28.72 -3.29 58.91
CA ARG A 673 -29.06 -2.05 59.62
C ARG A 673 -28.85 -0.76 58.81
N PRO A 674 -27.81 -0.61 57.96
CA PRO A 674 -27.67 0.60 57.12
C PRO A 674 -28.83 0.75 56.13
N HIS A 675 -29.33 -0.38 55.61
CA HIS A 675 -30.48 -0.41 54.72
C HIS A 675 -31.77 -0.03 55.46
N LEU A 676 -31.94 -0.49 56.70
CA LEU A 676 -33.06 -0.07 57.55
C LEU A 676 -33.03 1.44 57.85
N ILE A 677 -31.85 2.01 58.14
CA ILE A 677 -31.73 3.47 58.34
C ILE A 677 -32.10 4.23 57.07
N LYS A 678 -31.70 3.73 55.90
CA LYS A 678 -32.05 4.35 54.61
C LYS A 678 -33.56 4.34 54.38
N VAL A 679 -34.24 3.22 54.68
CA VAL A 679 -35.70 3.10 54.54
C VAL A 679 -36.44 3.95 55.57
N LEU A 680 -36.04 3.91 56.85
CA LEU A 680 -36.62 4.76 57.90
C LEU A 680 -36.37 6.25 57.65
N SER A 681 -35.22 6.62 57.09
CA SER A 681 -34.93 8.01 56.70
C SER A 681 -35.89 8.53 55.63
N ILE A 682 -36.38 7.66 54.75
CA ILE A 682 -37.35 8.02 53.69
C ILE A 682 -38.77 8.08 54.27
N ILE A 683 -39.13 7.10 55.11
CA ILE A 683 -40.48 7.00 55.70
C ILE A 683 -40.72 8.08 56.76
N LEU A 684 -39.76 8.27 57.69
CA LEU A 684 -39.85 9.26 58.78
C LEU A 684 -39.23 10.62 58.41
N ARG A 685 -38.76 10.78 57.17
CA ARG A 685 -38.21 12.04 56.61
C ARG A 685 -37.10 12.67 57.47
N PHE A 686 -36.08 11.90 57.82
CA PHE A 686 -34.92 12.43 58.54
C PHE A 686 -34.20 13.51 57.74
N THR A 687 -33.69 14.51 58.46
CA THR A 687 -32.81 15.50 57.85
C THR A 687 -31.47 14.86 57.46
N PRO A 688 -30.78 15.34 56.43
CA PRO A 688 -29.51 14.76 55.98
C PRO A 688 -28.42 14.71 57.06
N GLN A 689 -28.50 15.56 58.08
CA GLN A 689 -27.58 15.55 59.23
C GLN A 689 -27.92 14.41 60.22
N GLU A 690 -29.22 14.13 60.47
CA GLU A 690 -29.67 13.03 61.32
C GLU A 690 -29.35 11.67 60.70
N THR A 691 -29.56 11.51 59.39
CA THR A 691 -29.21 10.29 58.65
C THR A 691 -27.72 10.02 58.70
N ARG A 692 -26.86 11.03 58.52
CA ARG A 692 -25.40 10.86 58.66
C ARG A 692 -24.98 10.47 60.08
N ARG A 693 -25.61 11.05 61.11
CA ARG A 693 -25.32 10.72 62.53
C ARG A 693 -25.72 9.29 62.89
N LEU A 694 -26.82 8.79 62.34
CA LEU A 694 -27.30 7.42 62.58
C LEU A 694 -26.50 6.37 61.81
N VAL A 695 -26.14 6.65 60.56
CA VAL A 695 -25.28 5.76 59.75
C VAL A 695 -23.88 5.63 60.36
N ALA A 696 -23.34 6.69 60.99
CA ALA A 696 -22.02 6.64 61.65
C ALA A 696 -21.98 5.83 62.96
N LYS A 697 -23.13 5.39 63.49
CA LYS A 697 -23.26 4.61 64.74
C LYS A 697 -23.61 3.13 64.53
N VAL A 698 -23.93 2.74 63.28
CA VAL A 698 -24.25 1.37 62.87
C VAL A 698 -23.02 0.71 62.31
#